data_AF-A0AAD9V125-F1
#
_entry.id   AF-A0AAD9V125-F1
#
_cell.length_a   1.000
_cell.length_b   1.000
_cell.length_c   1.000
_cell.angle_alpha   90.00
_cell.angle_beta   90.00
_cell.angle_gamma   90.00
#
_symmetry.space_group_name_H-M   'P 1'
#
loop_
_entity.id
_entity.type
_entity.pdbx_description
1 polymer ?
#
loop_
_entity_poly.entity_id
_entity_poly.type
_entity_poly.pdbx_seq_one_letter_code
_entity_poly.pdbx_strand_id
1 'polypeptide(L)'
;MTASKITLDKDAFFRRIKRIYDSWKKEEDAEENGTGFPHIDAVVIAVGQDEDVLYSKSTAIQQWLFGYELADTVIVLCEASAHFLASKKKIDFLRPVQDMQKKAGLSPSIELLLRDKTDQDKENFQQLVKSIKGSKLGKTVGVFAKDNSQGQFVDDWKKTFEKEGFEKVDISSPVAYVMSVREDQEVNHVKKAAHVSSEIFVKYFKKQIMEIVDDEKRVKHSKIADGIEAALESKKFLQSGMDSSQVEMCYSPIVQSGGKFTLKFSAVSNEDKLHYGTIICSLGVRYKFYCSNIVRTMLYEPTEEQQDCYNLLLATLDIILDKLRHGVKLCDVYNAALEHVAKQKPKLQPNFVKNVGFGMGIEFREGSLLITSRNTHVAKRGMVFNVNAGFSGLVNDSAKDSENKDYALFVGDTVLVNEDSPATLLTAAKKKIANIGIFLKDEESEGDDQKKNGEAEEDLLLGREGKGALLESRTRYSEQKTSGAATEMTAEERRKKHQLELKEQLHEEAKRRLLESKGDTEAVAKLKPSNVAYKHASLVPRENDVREHKIFVDKKYEAVVLPLFGVATPFHISTIKNISSSDEGGYTYLRINLFCPGSVVGRSEGNIFAQPEATFVKELTYRSSNSKAPGTLQPPAINLSTAFRLIKEVQKKFKTREAEEKERQGVVQQGNLILNLNKGNPKLKDLYIRPSITQRRSPGTLEAHTNGFRFGMYRGEHVDILYGNPCDGEMIILLHFHLKHPIIIGKKKYRDIQFYTEVGEITTDLGKHQHMHDRDDLQAEQAERELRQRLKSVFKNFIDKVEGITHGQVEFDVPFRDLGFMGVPSRSTVLLQPTTHCLVNITEQPTFIITLDEVELVHFERVQFHLKNFDMVFVFKDYKRKVEHVNAIPMTSLDSVKDWLNSCDIKYTEGIQSLNWAKIMKTINEDPEEFIENGGWGFLDPDSSGGEDEDSDDEPESVYEPSGSAEEEESSQEEYSSETETSEDGSEFDEDMGSEEESGKDWSELEEEAARADREKGGVEETPTKKRKKPSNNKHDSPRSKKRKR
;
A
#
# COMPACT_ATOMS: atom_id res chain seq x y z
N MET A 1 35.29 2.23 -26.94
CA MET A 1 34.76 1.69 -25.68
C MET A 1 35.95 1.30 -24.82
N THR A 2 36.04 1.75 -23.57
CA THR A 2 37.11 1.33 -22.65
C THR A 2 36.77 -0.04 -22.09
N ALA A 3 37.60 -1.05 -22.36
CA ALA A 3 37.48 -2.33 -21.68
C ALA A 3 37.60 -2.12 -20.16
N SER A 4 36.56 -2.51 -19.42
CA SER A 4 36.58 -2.49 -17.95
C SER A 4 37.74 -3.36 -17.46
N LYS A 5 38.57 -2.80 -16.57
CA LYS A 5 39.75 -3.49 -16.07
C LYS A 5 39.30 -4.63 -15.15
N ILE A 6 39.29 -5.86 -15.69
CA ILE A 6 38.92 -7.09 -14.98
C ILE A 6 39.72 -7.15 -13.67
N THR A 7 39.01 -7.11 -12.55
CA THR A 7 39.59 -6.92 -11.20
C THR A 7 38.99 -7.95 -10.26
N LEU A 8 39.86 -8.68 -9.56
CA LEU A 8 39.50 -9.73 -8.61
C LEU A 8 39.19 -9.13 -7.23
N ASP A 9 38.03 -9.47 -6.66
CA ASP A 9 37.73 -9.21 -5.25
C ASP A 9 38.56 -10.16 -4.36
N LYS A 10 39.58 -9.58 -3.72
CA LYS A 10 40.52 -10.31 -2.86
C LYS A 10 39.88 -10.68 -1.53
N ASP A 11 39.03 -9.81 -1.00
CA ASP A 11 38.41 -9.98 0.32
C ASP A 11 37.31 -11.04 0.26
N ALA A 12 36.58 -11.11 -0.85
CA ALA A 12 35.73 -12.25 -1.19
C ALA A 12 36.56 -13.54 -1.34
N PHE A 13 37.63 -13.54 -2.14
CA PHE A 13 38.47 -14.73 -2.33
C PHE A 13 38.97 -15.31 -1.00
N PHE A 14 39.60 -14.50 -0.14
CA PHE A 14 40.17 -15.00 1.12
C PHE A 14 39.09 -15.50 2.09
N ARG A 15 37.93 -14.85 2.13
CA ARG A 15 36.80 -15.27 2.97
C ARG A 15 36.20 -16.60 2.48
N ARG A 16 36.09 -16.78 1.16
CA ARG A 16 35.50 -17.97 0.51
C ARG A 16 36.45 -19.17 0.52
N ILE A 17 37.73 -18.98 0.21
CA ILE A 17 38.72 -20.07 0.34
C ILE A 17 38.90 -20.47 1.81
N LYS A 18 38.84 -19.53 2.76
CA LYS A 18 38.84 -19.85 4.19
C LYS A 18 37.65 -20.71 4.58
N ARG A 19 36.42 -20.43 4.12
CA ARG A 19 35.25 -21.32 4.36
C ARG A 19 35.49 -22.76 3.90
N ILE A 20 36.19 -22.98 2.79
CA ILE A 20 36.56 -24.33 2.32
C ILE A 20 37.55 -24.99 3.30
N TYR A 21 38.63 -24.30 3.67
CA TYR A 21 39.67 -24.86 4.56
C TYR A 21 39.16 -25.05 6.01
N ASP A 22 38.34 -24.14 6.52
CA ASP A 22 37.71 -24.26 7.85
C ASP A 22 36.70 -25.42 7.91
N SER A 23 36.07 -25.77 6.78
CA SER A 23 35.19 -26.94 6.66
C SER A 23 35.99 -28.24 6.51
N TRP A 24 37.03 -28.24 5.67
CA TRP A 24 37.94 -29.38 5.48
C TRP A 24 38.70 -29.75 6.77
N LYS A 25 38.97 -28.79 7.67
CA LYS A 25 39.65 -29.05 8.95
C LYS A 25 38.78 -29.63 10.07
N LYS A 26 37.46 -29.74 9.89
CA LYS A 26 36.53 -30.30 10.90
C LYS A 26 36.40 -31.82 10.76
N GLU A 27 37.52 -32.53 10.68
CA GLU A 27 37.54 -33.98 10.39
C GLU A 27 37.05 -34.86 11.54
N GLU A 28 36.89 -34.31 12.75
CA GLU A 28 36.49 -35.06 13.96
C GLU A 28 34.96 -35.08 14.20
N ASP A 29 34.24 -34.00 13.85
CA ASP A 29 32.78 -33.89 14.02
C ASP A 29 32.03 -34.45 12.80
N ALA A 30 31.98 -35.77 12.70
CA ALA A 30 31.09 -36.47 11.76
C ALA A 30 29.62 -36.34 12.20
N GLU A 31 29.01 -35.17 11.97
CA GLU A 31 27.56 -34.96 12.07
C GLU A 31 26.82 -36.11 11.34
N GLU A 32 25.82 -36.73 11.98
CA GLU A 32 25.09 -37.92 11.48
C GLU A 32 24.44 -37.74 10.09
N ASN A 33 24.41 -36.52 9.57
CA ASN A 33 23.84 -36.13 8.28
C ASN A 33 24.85 -36.20 7.11
N GLY A 34 26.11 -36.57 7.33
CA GLY A 34 27.11 -36.74 6.25
C GLY A 34 27.54 -35.42 5.60
N THR A 35 27.67 -34.37 6.39
CA THR A 35 27.90 -32.97 5.97
C THR A 35 29.38 -32.55 5.93
N GLY A 36 30.27 -33.26 6.62
CA GLY A 36 31.71 -32.99 6.67
C GLY A 36 32.47 -33.38 5.39
N PHE A 37 33.72 -32.91 5.27
CA PHE A 37 34.63 -33.41 4.23
C PHE A 37 35.07 -34.85 4.56
N PRO A 38 35.16 -35.76 3.57
CA PRO A 38 35.81 -37.05 3.76
C PRO A 38 37.32 -36.85 3.96
N HIS A 39 37.99 -37.82 4.59
CA HIS A 39 39.43 -37.80 4.81
C HIS A 39 40.20 -37.75 3.47
N ILE A 40 40.74 -36.58 3.14
CA ILE A 40 41.50 -36.31 1.91
C ILE A 40 42.76 -35.50 2.23
N ASP A 41 43.84 -35.81 1.51
CA ASP A 41 45.14 -35.17 1.63
C ASP A 41 45.24 -33.89 0.78
N ALA A 42 44.57 -33.86 -0.38
CA ALA A 42 44.52 -32.71 -1.29
C ALA A 42 43.20 -32.67 -2.08
N VAL A 43 42.88 -31.53 -2.68
CA VAL A 43 41.77 -31.32 -3.63
C VAL A 43 42.32 -30.90 -4.99
N VAL A 44 41.83 -31.51 -6.07
CA VAL A 44 42.18 -31.15 -7.46
C VAL A 44 40.95 -30.64 -8.21
N ILE A 45 41.07 -29.45 -8.80
CA ILE A 45 40.05 -28.81 -9.63
C ILE A 45 40.69 -28.51 -10.98
N ALA A 46 40.14 -29.05 -12.08
CA ALA A 46 40.68 -28.84 -13.42
C ALA A 46 39.57 -28.40 -14.38
N VAL A 47 39.72 -27.22 -14.97
CA VAL A 47 38.77 -26.66 -15.94
C VAL A 47 39.47 -26.56 -17.31
N GLY A 48 38.80 -27.07 -18.34
CA GLY A 48 39.31 -27.17 -19.70
C GLY A 48 38.88 -26.03 -20.61
N GLN A 49 38.59 -26.33 -21.87
CA GLN A 49 37.86 -25.46 -22.79
C GLN A 49 36.67 -26.28 -23.29
N ASP A 50 35.49 -25.95 -22.78
CA ASP A 50 34.25 -26.67 -23.05
C ASP A 50 33.11 -25.64 -23.04
N GLU A 51 32.60 -25.30 -24.22
CA GLU A 51 31.57 -24.25 -24.38
C GLU A 51 30.14 -24.82 -24.30
N ASP A 52 29.99 -26.15 -24.35
CA ASP A 52 28.69 -26.84 -24.28
C ASP A 52 28.23 -27.09 -22.82
N VAL A 53 29.16 -27.16 -21.87
CA VAL A 53 28.88 -27.52 -20.45
C VAL A 53 28.67 -26.27 -19.58
N LEU A 54 27.43 -25.74 -19.59
CA LEU A 54 27.06 -24.51 -18.85
C LEU A 54 27.26 -24.59 -17.31
N TYR A 55 27.21 -25.80 -16.72
CA TYR A 55 27.40 -26.03 -15.28
C TYR A 55 28.31 -27.25 -15.02
N SER A 56 29.36 -27.05 -14.22
CA SER A 56 30.16 -28.10 -13.58
C SER A 56 30.55 -27.64 -12.18
N LYS A 57 30.94 -28.55 -11.28
CA LYS A 57 31.36 -28.14 -9.92
C LYS A 57 32.63 -27.29 -9.99
N SER A 58 33.55 -27.68 -10.86
CA SER A 58 34.83 -27.00 -11.09
C SER A 58 34.66 -25.58 -11.61
N THR A 59 33.77 -25.34 -12.60
CA THR A 59 33.48 -23.98 -13.09
C THR A 59 32.71 -23.17 -12.06
N ALA A 60 31.75 -23.76 -11.33
CA ALA A 60 31.01 -23.08 -10.28
C ALA A 60 31.92 -22.60 -9.12
N ILE A 61 32.92 -23.39 -8.72
CA ILE A 61 33.89 -23.01 -7.68
C ILE A 61 34.81 -21.88 -8.18
N GLN A 62 35.24 -21.91 -9.44
CA GLN A 62 36.02 -20.79 -10.01
C GLN A 62 35.19 -19.51 -10.06
N GLN A 63 33.95 -19.58 -10.56
CA GLN A 63 33.01 -18.46 -10.58
C GLN A 63 32.73 -17.94 -9.15
N TRP A 64 32.69 -18.82 -8.13
CA TRP A 64 32.51 -18.45 -6.72
C TRP A 64 33.75 -17.79 -6.09
N LEU A 65 34.95 -18.32 -6.33
CA LEU A 65 36.20 -17.83 -5.75
C LEU A 65 36.72 -16.56 -6.44
N PHE A 66 36.48 -16.42 -7.75
CA PHE A 66 37.09 -15.36 -8.56
C PHE A 66 36.10 -14.35 -9.16
N GLY A 67 34.80 -14.67 -9.19
CA GLY A 67 33.82 -13.90 -9.98
C GLY A 67 34.00 -14.04 -11.49
N TYR A 68 34.82 -15.00 -11.95
CA TYR A 68 35.15 -15.27 -13.35
C TYR A 68 35.51 -16.73 -13.54
N GLU A 69 35.28 -17.25 -14.74
CA GLU A 69 35.76 -18.57 -15.13
C GLU A 69 37.19 -18.52 -15.70
N LEU A 70 38.01 -19.48 -15.29
CA LEU A 70 39.40 -19.65 -15.71
C LEU A 70 39.56 -21.01 -16.40
N ALA A 71 39.05 -21.09 -17.64
CA ALA A 71 39.36 -22.17 -18.59
C ALA A 71 40.86 -22.52 -18.63
N ASP A 72 41.20 -23.72 -19.08
CA ASP A 72 42.61 -24.14 -19.31
C ASP A 72 43.51 -23.97 -18.07
N THR A 73 42.96 -24.26 -16.87
CA THR A 73 43.58 -24.04 -15.55
C THR A 73 43.42 -25.25 -14.63
N VAL A 74 44.51 -25.64 -13.96
CA VAL A 74 44.48 -26.64 -12.86
C VAL A 74 44.76 -25.93 -11.54
N ILE A 75 43.95 -26.24 -10.53
CA ILE A 75 44.06 -25.76 -9.15
C ILE A 75 44.24 -26.98 -8.25
N VAL A 76 45.25 -26.93 -7.38
CA VAL A 76 45.49 -27.95 -6.35
C VAL A 76 45.48 -27.28 -4.98
N LEU A 77 44.58 -27.71 -4.10
CA LEU A 77 44.55 -27.27 -2.70
C LEU A 77 45.15 -28.37 -1.83
N CYS A 78 46.26 -28.05 -1.18
CA CYS A 78 46.94 -28.85 -0.16
C CYS A 78 46.67 -28.23 1.22
N GLU A 79 46.94 -28.96 2.31
CA GLU A 79 46.61 -28.56 3.69
C GLU A 79 46.99 -27.11 4.08
N ALA A 80 48.14 -26.64 3.58
CA ALA A 80 48.67 -25.30 3.86
C ALA A 80 48.86 -24.42 2.61
N SER A 81 48.69 -24.95 1.38
CA SER A 81 49.08 -24.26 0.14
C SER A 81 48.11 -24.50 -1.02
N ALA A 82 47.85 -23.47 -1.81
CA ALA A 82 47.02 -23.51 -3.01
C ALA A 82 47.88 -23.20 -4.25
N HIS A 83 47.98 -24.16 -5.16
CA HIS A 83 48.78 -24.09 -6.39
C HIS A 83 47.87 -23.86 -7.60
N PHE A 84 48.19 -22.88 -8.43
CA PHE A 84 47.40 -22.51 -9.61
C PHE A 84 48.28 -22.57 -10.87
N LEU A 85 48.01 -23.50 -11.78
CA LEU A 85 48.69 -23.64 -13.07
C LEU A 85 47.81 -23.03 -14.18
N ALA A 86 48.23 -21.89 -14.71
CA ALA A 86 47.44 -21.15 -15.70
C ALA A 86 48.32 -20.38 -16.72
N SER A 87 47.70 -19.86 -17.78
CA SER A 87 48.39 -19.02 -18.77
C SER A 87 48.72 -17.62 -18.20
N LYS A 88 49.73 -16.95 -18.79
CA LYS A 88 50.27 -15.67 -18.28
C LYS A 88 49.21 -14.63 -17.89
N LYS A 89 48.21 -14.39 -18.73
CA LYS A 89 47.11 -13.44 -18.45
C LYS A 89 46.31 -13.79 -17.19
N LYS A 90 46.12 -15.08 -16.92
CA LYS A 90 45.36 -15.60 -15.76
C LYS A 90 46.22 -15.55 -14.50
N ILE A 91 47.52 -15.86 -14.60
CA ILE A 91 48.49 -15.66 -13.51
C ILE A 91 48.65 -14.18 -13.15
N ASP A 92 48.69 -13.27 -14.14
CA ASP A 92 48.75 -11.82 -13.91
C ASP A 92 47.45 -11.27 -13.24
N PHE A 93 46.30 -11.93 -13.45
CA PHE A 93 45.03 -11.64 -12.76
C PHE A 93 44.97 -12.20 -11.32
N LEU A 94 45.62 -13.34 -11.04
CA LEU A 94 45.69 -13.95 -9.70
C LEU A 94 46.80 -13.35 -8.80
N ARG A 95 47.89 -12.80 -9.39
CA ARG A 95 49.02 -12.22 -8.63
C ARG A 95 48.60 -11.21 -7.54
N PRO A 96 47.63 -10.31 -7.73
CA PRO A 96 47.19 -9.38 -6.68
C PRO A 96 46.69 -10.06 -5.39
N VAL A 97 46.29 -11.33 -5.44
CA VAL A 97 45.93 -12.15 -4.28
C VAL A 97 47.18 -12.75 -3.63
N GLN A 98 48.13 -13.27 -4.41
CA GLN A 98 49.43 -13.74 -3.91
C GLN A 98 50.20 -12.62 -3.19
N ASP A 99 50.20 -11.40 -3.73
CA ASP A 99 50.83 -10.23 -3.11
C ASP A 99 50.19 -9.91 -1.74
N MET A 100 48.86 -10.06 -1.64
CA MET A 100 48.12 -9.83 -0.40
C MET A 100 48.33 -10.96 0.63
N GLN A 101 48.37 -12.21 0.17
CA GLN A 101 48.70 -13.38 0.99
C GLN A 101 50.06 -13.19 1.67
N LYS A 102 51.08 -12.84 0.88
CA LYS A 102 52.46 -12.61 1.35
C LYS A 102 52.59 -11.38 2.25
N LYS A 103 51.81 -10.31 2.00
CA LYS A 103 51.82 -9.09 2.83
C LYS A 103 51.09 -9.26 4.17
N ALA A 104 50.01 -10.04 4.22
CA ALA A 104 49.15 -10.16 5.40
C ALA A 104 49.34 -11.47 6.19
N GLY A 105 50.19 -12.40 5.73
CA GLY A 105 50.44 -13.68 6.40
C GLY A 105 49.25 -14.65 6.35
N LEU A 106 48.37 -14.51 5.36
CA LEU A 106 47.14 -15.29 5.26
C LEU A 106 47.42 -16.73 4.81
N SER A 107 46.57 -17.67 5.25
CA SER A 107 46.56 -19.07 4.83
C SER A 107 45.37 -19.36 3.90
N PRO A 108 45.50 -20.22 2.87
CA PRO A 108 46.70 -20.96 2.45
C PRO A 108 47.76 -20.07 1.76
N SER A 109 49.00 -20.57 1.65
CA SER A 109 50.03 -19.92 0.82
C SER A 109 49.71 -20.11 -0.66
N ILE A 110 49.82 -19.05 -1.47
CA ILE A 110 49.41 -19.08 -2.88
C ILE A 110 50.64 -19.22 -3.77
N GLU A 111 50.70 -20.31 -4.54
CA GLU A 111 51.74 -20.55 -5.55
C GLU A 111 51.16 -20.50 -6.97
N LEU A 112 51.86 -19.81 -7.86
CA LEU A 112 51.38 -19.43 -9.19
C LEU A 112 52.33 -19.98 -10.26
N LEU A 113 51.94 -21.07 -10.91
CA LEU A 113 52.72 -21.75 -11.95
C LEU A 113 52.32 -21.22 -13.33
N LEU A 114 53.31 -20.76 -14.10
CA LEU A 114 53.10 -20.30 -15.46
C LEU A 114 53.14 -21.49 -16.42
N ARG A 115 52.06 -21.66 -17.20
CA ARG A 115 52.02 -22.70 -18.23
C ARG A 115 53.09 -22.54 -19.30
N ASP A 116 53.78 -23.62 -19.61
CA ASP A 116 54.75 -23.71 -20.71
C ASP A 116 54.20 -24.60 -21.84
N LYS A 117 54.27 -24.07 -23.07
CA LYS A 117 53.78 -24.74 -24.28
C LYS A 117 54.86 -25.52 -25.01
N THR A 118 56.12 -25.42 -24.59
CA THR A 118 57.27 -26.04 -25.27
C THR A 118 57.50 -27.48 -24.80
N ASP A 119 57.32 -27.77 -23.51
CA ASP A 119 57.36 -29.12 -22.95
C ASP A 119 55.98 -29.80 -22.89
N GLN A 120 54.89 -29.05 -23.09
CA GLN A 120 53.48 -29.41 -22.84
C GLN A 120 53.13 -29.54 -21.35
N ASP A 121 53.56 -28.58 -20.53
CA ASP A 121 53.26 -28.47 -19.10
C ASP A 121 53.71 -29.68 -18.25
N LYS A 122 54.67 -30.50 -18.74
CA LYS A 122 55.11 -31.74 -18.09
C LYS A 122 55.86 -31.49 -16.79
N GLU A 123 56.78 -30.52 -16.74
CA GLU A 123 57.48 -30.16 -15.49
C GLU A 123 56.50 -29.56 -14.48
N ASN A 124 55.60 -28.68 -14.95
CA ASN A 124 54.51 -28.11 -14.16
C ASN A 124 53.60 -29.19 -13.55
N PHE A 125 53.17 -30.19 -14.33
CA PHE A 125 52.35 -31.30 -13.83
C PHE A 125 53.09 -32.17 -12.80
N GLN A 126 54.39 -32.43 -12.98
CA GLN A 126 55.20 -33.13 -11.98
C GLN A 126 55.34 -32.32 -10.69
N GLN A 127 55.46 -30.99 -10.77
CA GLN A 127 55.45 -30.12 -9.59
C GLN A 127 54.11 -30.18 -8.85
N LEU A 128 52.97 -30.17 -9.56
CA LEU A 128 51.65 -30.35 -8.93
C LEU A 128 51.51 -31.73 -8.26
N VAL A 129 51.91 -32.82 -8.93
CA VAL A 129 51.92 -34.17 -8.34
C VAL A 129 52.79 -34.25 -7.09
N LYS A 130 53.96 -33.60 -7.10
CA LYS A 130 54.86 -33.50 -5.94
C LYS A 130 54.20 -32.72 -4.79
N SER A 131 53.46 -31.65 -5.09
CA SER A 131 52.71 -30.87 -4.08
C SER A 131 51.54 -31.67 -3.48
N ILE A 132 50.86 -32.51 -4.26
CA ILE A 132 49.84 -33.45 -3.75
C ILE A 132 50.48 -34.46 -2.79
N LYS A 133 51.57 -35.11 -3.22
CA LYS A 133 52.30 -36.10 -2.39
C LYS A 133 52.96 -35.52 -1.14
N GLY A 134 53.14 -34.20 -1.07
CA GLY A 134 53.65 -33.47 0.08
C GLY A 134 52.58 -32.93 1.03
N SER A 135 51.29 -33.18 0.76
CA SER A 135 50.17 -32.77 1.61
C SER A 135 49.70 -33.94 2.47
N LYS A 136 49.56 -33.77 3.78
CA LYS A 136 49.20 -34.84 4.75
C LYS A 136 49.90 -36.19 4.46
N LEU A 137 49.17 -37.22 4.05
CA LEU A 137 49.70 -38.55 3.70
C LEU A 137 49.92 -38.75 2.19
N GLY A 138 49.51 -37.80 1.35
CA GLY A 138 49.77 -37.79 -0.10
C GLY A 138 49.14 -38.92 -0.90
N LYS A 139 48.10 -39.58 -0.40
CA LYS A 139 47.48 -40.80 -0.96
C LYS A 139 46.08 -40.58 -1.52
N THR A 140 45.25 -39.82 -0.82
CA THR A 140 43.80 -39.72 -1.07
C THR A 140 43.44 -38.31 -1.52
N VAL A 141 42.80 -38.18 -2.69
CA VAL A 141 42.60 -36.90 -3.38
C VAL A 141 41.13 -36.65 -3.66
N GLY A 142 40.61 -35.51 -3.18
CA GLY A 142 39.29 -35.01 -3.48
C GLY A 142 39.18 -34.53 -4.93
N VAL A 143 38.21 -35.05 -5.66
CA VAL A 143 37.88 -34.69 -7.05
C VAL A 143 36.36 -34.54 -7.20
N PHE A 144 35.91 -33.94 -8.30
CA PHE A 144 34.49 -33.91 -8.66
C PHE A 144 34.20 -35.05 -9.64
N ALA A 145 33.66 -36.16 -9.15
CA ALA A 145 33.61 -37.42 -9.90
C ALA A 145 32.69 -37.40 -11.14
N LYS A 146 31.91 -36.33 -11.33
CA LYS A 146 31.01 -36.10 -12.48
C LYS A 146 31.49 -35.03 -13.44
N ASP A 147 32.50 -34.23 -13.08
CA ASP A 147 33.03 -33.18 -13.95
C ASP A 147 33.93 -33.82 -15.02
N ASN A 148 33.59 -33.64 -16.30
CA ASN A 148 34.43 -34.07 -17.41
C ASN A 148 34.68 -32.92 -18.39
N SER A 149 35.46 -31.92 -17.97
CA SER A 149 35.93 -30.88 -18.89
C SER A 149 36.80 -31.47 -20.00
N GLN A 150 36.58 -31.02 -21.23
CA GLN A 150 37.34 -31.41 -22.42
C GLN A 150 38.55 -30.50 -22.67
N GLY A 151 39.45 -30.96 -23.54
CA GLY A 151 40.54 -30.17 -24.11
C GLY A 151 41.92 -30.70 -23.76
N GLN A 152 42.83 -30.66 -24.76
CA GLN A 152 44.17 -31.26 -24.74
C GLN A 152 44.95 -31.05 -23.43
N PHE A 153 44.92 -29.84 -22.86
CA PHE A 153 45.62 -29.52 -21.60
C PHE A 153 45.08 -30.32 -20.40
N VAL A 154 43.75 -30.42 -20.27
CA VAL A 154 43.12 -31.21 -19.21
C VAL A 154 43.29 -32.70 -19.47
N ASP A 155 43.28 -33.15 -20.73
CA ASP A 155 43.51 -34.55 -21.04
C ASP A 155 44.96 -34.98 -20.78
N ASP A 156 45.95 -34.11 -21.01
CA ASP A 156 47.35 -34.37 -20.65
C ASP A 156 47.59 -34.31 -19.13
N TRP A 157 46.85 -33.46 -18.40
CA TRP A 157 46.77 -33.52 -16.94
C TRP A 157 46.16 -34.84 -16.44
N LYS A 158 44.98 -35.24 -16.95
CA LYS A 158 44.31 -36.53 -16.62
C LYS A 158 45.27 -37.71 -16.82
N LYS A 159 45.90 -37.82 -18.00
CA LYS A 159 46.91 -38.85 -18.34
C LYS A 159 48.15 -38.84 -17.43
N THR A 160 48.40 -37.76 -16.71
CA THR A 160 49.54 -37.64 -15.78
C THR A 160 49.10 -37.99 -14.35
N PHE A 161 47.98 -37.42 -13.90
CA PHE A 161 47.36 -37.71 -12.60
C PHE A 161 46.99 -39.20 -12.43
N GLU A 162 46.56 -39.88 -13.49
CA GLU A 162 46.14 -41.29 -13.41
C GLU A 162 47.30 -42.29 -13.34
N LYS A 163 48.51 -41.92 -13.78
CA LYS A 163 49.70 -42.77 -13.65
C LYS A 163 50.19 -42.91 -12.20
N GLU A 164 49.82 -41.96 -11.35
CA GLU A 164 50.29 -41.87 -9.97
C GLU A 164 49.46 -42.72 -8.98
N GLY A 165 48.30 -43.24 -9.42
CA GLY A 165 47.52 -44.22 -8.65
C GLY A 165 46.83 -43.68 -7.39
N PHE A 166 46.60 -42.37 -7.30
CA PHE A 166 45.91 -41.74 -6.15
C PHE A 166 44.50 -42.31 -5.92
N GLU A 167 44.10 -42.40 -4.65
CA GLU A 167 42.76 -42.81 -4.24
C GLU A 167 41.79 -41.63 -4.41
N LYS A 168 40.97 -41.66 -5.46
CA LYS A 168 40.05 -40.58 -5.84
C LYS A 168 38.76 -40.64 -4.99
N VAL A 169 38.39 -39.55 -4.33
CA VAL A 169 37.15 -39.42 -3.53
C VAL A 169 36.28 -38.28 -4.07
N ASP A 170 34.96 -38.50 -4.22
CA ASP A 170 34.04 -37.45 -4.66
C ASP A 170 33.76 -36.44 -3.53
N ILE A 171 34.11 -35.18 -3.76
CA ILE A 171 33.89 -34.07 -2.81
C ILE A 171 32.77 -33.12 -3.24
N SER A 172 31.98 -33.50 -4.25
CA SER A 172 30.88 -32.69 -4.79
C SER A 172 29.89 -32.22 -3.72
N SER A 173 29.52 -33.09 -2.76
CA SER A 173 28.53 -32.78 -1.71
C SER A 173 29.08 -31.90 -0.58
N PRO A 174 30.25 -32.16 0.04
CA PRO A 174 30.83 -31.24 1.02
C PRO A 174 31.05 -29.82 0.47
N VAL A 175 31.49 -29.70 -0.79
CA VAL A 175 31.67 -28.39 -1.43
C VAL A 175 30.33 -27.71 -1.72
N ALA A 176 29.31 -28.45 -2.16
CA ALA A 176 27.92 -27.95 -2.26
C ALA A 176 27.43 -27.35 -0.93
N TYR A 177 27.67 -28.03 0.20
CA TYR A 177 27.25 -27.55 1.51
C TYR A 177 28.02 -26.29 1.95
N VAL A 178 29.34 -26.20 1.68
CA VAL A 178 30.12 -24.97 1.93
C VAL A 178 29.65 -23.79 1.07
N MET A 179 29.32 -24.05 -0.19
CA MET A 179 28.80 -23.06 -1.14
C MET A 179 27.31 -22.76 -0.96
N SER A 180 26.58 -23.44 -0.07
CA SER A 180 25.11 -23.36 0.01
C SER A 180 24.57 -22.02 0.51
N VAL A 181 25.26 -21.39 1.49
CA VAL A 181 24.81 -20.16 2.17
C VAL A 181 25.36 -18.93 1.45
N ARG A 182 24.44 -18.17 0.83
CA ARG A 182 24.69 -16.95 0.07
C ARG A 182 25.15 -15.80 0.98
N GLU A 183 26.09 -14.99 0.50
CA GLU A 183 26.40 -13.67 1.08
C GLU A 183 25.44 -12.59 0.54
N ASP A 184 25.27 -11.44 1.21
CA ASP A 184 24.27 -10.43 0.84
C ASP A 184 24.39 -9.92 -0.61
N GLN A 185 25.62 -9.83 -1.13
CA GLN A 185 25.87 -9.48 -2.53
C GLN A 185 25.40 -10.58 -3.50
N GLU A 186 25.54 -11.85 -3.12
CA GLU A 186 25.07 -13.00 -3.90
C GLU A 186 23.54 -13.07 -3.88
N VAL A 187 22.92 -12.84 -2.72
CA VAL A 187 21.46 -12.71 -2.59
C VAL A 187 20.94 -11.56 -3.47
N ASN A 188 21.65 -10.43 -3.53
CA ASN A 188 21.28 -9.32 -4.43
C ASN A 188 21.45 -9.65 -5.92
N HIS A 189 22.41 -10.51 -6.30
CA HIS A 189 22.48 -10.99 -7.68
C HIS A 189 21.31 -11.94 -8.02
N VAL A 190 20.97 -12.87 -7.13
CA VAL A 190 19.79 -13.75 -7.26
C VAL A 190 18.50 -12.93 -7.35
N LYS A 191 18.30 -11.93 -6.49
CA LYS A 191 17.12 -11.03 -6.52
C LYS A 191 16.96 -10.33 -7.86
N LYS A 192 18.06 -9.81 -8.44
CA LYS A 192 18.04 -9.19 -9.77
C LYS A 192 17.67 -10.18 -10.87
N ALA A 193 18.26 -11.38 -10.84
CA ALA A 193 17.93 -12.44 -11.79
C ALA A 193 16.44 -12.87 -11.71
N ALA A 194 15.92 -13.06 -10.50
CA ALA A 194 14.54 -13.45 -10.23
C ALA A 194 13.52 -12.38 -10.68
N HIS A 195 13.87 -11.10 -10.52
CA HIS A 195 13.06 -10.00 -11.05
C HIS A 195 13.01 -10.00 -12.59
N VAL A 196 14.16 -10.13 -13.29
CA VAL A 196 14.16 -10.18 -14.78
C VAL A 196 13.40 -11.41 -15.29
N SER A 197 13.49 -12.54 -14.59
CA SER A 197 12.68 -13.74 -14.90
C SER A 197 11.17 -13.49 -14.75
N SER A 198 10.77 -12.76 -13.69
CA SER A 198 9.36 -12.39 -13.46
C SER A 198 8.86 -11.39 -14.51
N GLU A 199 9.68 -10.39 -14.86
CA GLU A 199 9.38 -9.38 -15.89
C GLU A 199 9.21 -10.00 -17.28
N ILE A 200 10.09 -10.91 -17.68
CA ILE A 200 9.99 -11.61 -18.98
C ILE A 200 8.76 -12.53 -19.00
N PHE A 201 8.45 -13.22 -17.89
CA PHE A 201 7.23 -14.01 -17.83
C PHE A 201 5.96 -13.14 -18.00
N VAL A 202 5.85 -12.02 -17.27
CA VAL A 202 4.64 -11.17 -17.26
C VAL A 202 4.52 -10.32 -18.52
N LYS A 203 5.60 -9.62 -18.93
CA LYS A 203 5.55 -8.59 -19.98
C LYS A 203 5.90 -9.10 -21.38
N TYR A 204 6.52 -10.28 -21.50
CA TYR A 204 6.76 -10.92 -22.79
C TYR A 204 5.94 -12.20 -22.94
N PHE A 205 6.19 -13.24 -22.13
CA PHE A 205 5.59 -14.56 -22.37
C PHE A 205 4.06 -14.56 -22.24
N LYS A 206 3.49 -14.04 -21.14
CA LYS A 206 2.02 -13.99 -21.00
C LYS A 206 1.38 -13.24 -22.17
N LYS A 207 1.91 -12.06 -22.54
CA LYS A 207 1.38 -11.28 -23.67
C LYS A 207 1.50 -12.04 -24.99
N GLN A 208 2.63 -12.69 -25.24
CA GLN A 208 2.84 -13.50 -26.44
C GLN A 208 1.86 -14.69 -26.53
N ILE A 209 1.49 -15.31 -25.40
CA ILE A 209 0.48 -16.38 -25.38
C ILE A 209 -0.93 -15.82 -25.66
N MET A 210 -1.30 -14.66 -25.11
CA MET A 210 -2.58 -14.00 -25.42
C MET A 210 -2.63 -13.63 -26.91
N GLU A 211 -1.63 -12.90 -27.42
CA GLU A 211 -1.47 -12.60 -28.86
C GLU A 211 -1.42 -13.84 -29.77
N ILE A 212 -1.15 -15.04 -29.24
CA ILE A 212 -1.19 -16.29 -30.00
C ILE A 212 -2.60 -16.89 -30.01
N VAL A 213 -3.30 -16.88 -28.87
CA VAL A 213 -4.69 -17.33 -28.75
C VAL A 213 -5.61 -16.44 -29.59
N ASP A 214 -5.54 -15.12 -29.40
CA ASP A 214 -6.47 -14.14 -29.98
C ASP A 214 -6.41 -14.07 -31.52
N ASP A 215 -5.20 -14.20 -32.10
CA ASP A 215 -4.97 -14.24 -33.56
C ASP A 215 -4.96 -15.69 -34.13
N GLU A 216 -5.42 -16.69 -33.38
CA GLU A 216 -5.39 -18.14 -33.70
C GLU A 216 -4.02 -18.68 -34.22
N LYS A 217 -2.90 -18.10 -33.77
CA LYS A 217 -1.58 -18.33 -34.37
C LYS A 217 -1.02 -19.71 -34.04
N ARG A 218 -0.88 -20.56 -35.06
CA ARG A 218 -0.27 -21.89 -34.94
C ARG A 218 1.28 -21.86 -34.85
N VAL A 219 1.81 -21.34 -33.74
CA VAL A 219 3.25 -21.23 -33.41
C VAL A 219 3.79 -22.53 -32.77
N LYS A 220 5.09 -22.83 -32.93
CA LYS A 220 5.79 -23.96 -32.27
C LYS A 220 6.29 -23.62 -30.87
N HIS A 221 6.40 -24.60 -29.98
CA HIS A 221 6.99 -24.41 -28.65
C HIS A 221 8.44 -23.90 -28.71
N SER A 222 9.29 -24.50 -29.55
CA SER A 222 10.66 -24.04 -29.81
C SER A 222 10.71 -22.56 -30.20
N LYS A 223 9.94 -22.15 -31.20
CA LYS A 223 9.88 -20.75 -31.65
C LYS A 223 9.39 -19.76 -30.56
N ILE A 224 8.58 -20.21 -29.61
CA ILE A 224 8.20 -19.39 -28.43
C ILE A 224 9.41 -19.26 -27.50
N ALA A 225 10.14 -20.35 -27.23
CA ALA A 225 11.37 -20.32 -26.45
C ALA A 225 12.45 -19.42 -27.07
N ASP A 226 12.72 -19.52 -28.37
CA ASP A 226 13.62 -18.64 -29.11
C ASP A 226 13.24 -17.15 -28.92
N GLY A 227 11.94 -16.85 -28.87
CA GLY A 227 11.42 -15.51 -28.62
C GLY A 227 11.70 -15.01 -27.20
N ILE A 228 11.59 -15.89 -26.20
CA ILE A 228 11.92 -15.58 -24.80
C ILE A 228 13.44 -15.33 -24.64
N GLU A 229 14.29 -16.06 -25.37
CA GLU A 229 15.74 -15.82 -25.42
C GLU A 229 16.06 -14.46 -26.06
N ALA A 230 15.51 -14.18 -27.25
CA ALA A 230 15.66 -12.88 -27.92
C ALA A 230 15.08 -11.70 -27.12
N ALA A 231 14.07 -11.92 -26.28
CA ALA A 231 13.52 -10.91 -25.38
C ALA A 231 14.56 -10.46 -24.33
N LEU A 232 15.39 -11.38 -23.82
CA LEU A 232 16.43 -11.11 -22.82
C LEU A 232 17.57 -10.22 -23.35
N GLU A 233 17.93 -10.38 -24.64
CA GLU A 233 18.89 -9.48 -25.31
C GLU A 233 18.40 -8.02 -25.31
N SER A 234 17.08 -7.82 -25.31
CA SER A 234 16.49 -6.49 -25.28
C SER A 234 16.60 -5.87 -23.88
N LYS A 235 17.21 -4.68 -23.82
CA LYS A 235 17.41 -3.93 -22.57
C LYS A 235 16.11 -3.42 -21.91
N LYS A 236 14.94 -3.82 -22.42
CA LYS A 236 13.62 -3.42 -21.93
C LYS A 236 13.28 -4.03 -20.56
N PHE A 237 13.74 -5.26 -20.30
CA PHE A 237 13.41 -6.02 -19.08
C PHE A 237 14.51 -5.96 -18.01
N LEU A 238 15.53 -5.11 -18.19
CA LEU A 238 16.67 -5.00 -17.29
C LEU A 238 16.51 -3.79 -16.36
N GLN A 239 16.74 -3.98 -15.06
CA GLN A 239 16.71 -2.89 -14.09
C GLN A 239 17.84 -1.87 -14.36
N SER A 240 17.60 -0.61 -13.99
CA SER A 240 18.63 0.44 -14.06
C SER A 240 19.88 0.05 -13.26
N GLY A 241 21.05 0.17 -13.91
CA GLY A 241 22.33 -0.26 -13.33
C GLY A 241 22.56 -1.77 -13.33
N MET A 242 21.77 -2.58 -14.04
CA MET A 242 22.20 -3.92 -14.47
C MET A 242 23.11 -3.82 -15.69
N ASP A 243 24.05 -4.76 -15.79
CA ASP A 243 24.96 -4.89 -16.93
C ASP A 243 24.42 -5.97 -17.86
N SER A 244 24.00 -5.58 -19.07
CA SER A 244 23.44 -6.51 -20.05
C SER A 244 24.45 -7.53 -20.57
N SER A 245 25.77 -7.33 -20.37
CA SER A 245 26.82 -8.30 -20.71
C SER A 245 27.06 -9.35 -19.61
N GLN A 246 26.24 -9.34 -18.56
CA GLN A 246 26.31 -10.24 -17.41
C GLN A 246 24.94 -10.89 -17.11
N VAL A 247 24.05 -10.91 -18.10
CA VAL A 247 22.69 -11.47 -18.05
C VAL A 247 22.60 -12.57 -19.10
N GLU A 248 22.25 -13.77 -18.69
CA GLU A 248 22.19 -14.99 -19.52
C GLU A 248 20.91 -15.79 -19.19
N MET A 249 20.52 -16.75 -20.01
CA MET A 249 19.54 -17.76 -19.58
C MET A 249 20.21 -18.83 -18.71
N CYS A 250 19.48 -19.37 -17.73
CA CYS A 250 19.95 -20.50 -16.93
C CYS A 250 19.95 -21.81 -17.73
N TYR A 251 19.01 -21.93 -18.67
CA TYR A 251 18.78 -23.03 -19.60
C TYR A 251 17.77 -22.53 -20.64
N SER A 252 17.72 -23.13 -21.83
CA SER A 252 16.77 -22.68 -22.87
C SER A 252 15.31 -22.82 -22.42
N PRO A 253 14.47 -21.76 -22.52
CA PRO A 253 13.12 -21.75 -21.96
C PRO A 253 12.27 -22.96 -22.39
N ILE A 254 11.57 -23.55 -21.43
CA ILE A 254 10.78 -24.78 -21.63
C ILE A 254 9.30 -24.41 -21.69
N VAL A 255 8.69 -24.61 -22.87
CA VAL A 255 7.25 -24.45 -23.13
C VAL A 255 6.67 -25.82 -23.51
N GLN A 256 5.57 -26.21 -22.87
CA GLN A 256 4.90 -27.51 -23.08
C GLN A 256 3.38 -27.34 -23.10
N SER A 257 2.72 -27.97 -24.07
CA SER A 257 1.25 -28.13 -24.13
C SER A 257 0.90 -29.37 -24.97
N GLY A 258 -0.39 -29.72 -25.07
CA GLY A 258 -0.88 -30.78 -25.96
C GLY A 258 -0.44 -32.19 -25.56
N GLY A 259 -0.81 -32.63 -24.34
CA GLY A 259 -0.55 -33.97 -23.80
C GLY A 259 0.91 -34.28 -23.41
N LYS A 260 1.89 -33.67 -24.06
CA LYS A 260 3.31 -34.07 -23.99
C LYS A 260 4.09 -33.36 -22.89
N PHE A 261 3.66 -33.55 -21.64
CA PHE A 261 4.27 -32.90 -20.48
C PHE A 261 5.45 -33.70 -19.88
N THR A 262 6.49 -33.00 -19.43
CA THR A 262 7.62 -33.56 -18.69
C THR A 262 8.12 -32.56 -17.67
N LEU A 263 7.80 -32.80 -16.39
CA LEU A 263 8.11 -31.91 -15.27
C LEU A 263 9.58 -32.06 -14.83
N LYS A 264 10.50 -31.70 -15.71
CA LYS A 264 11.95 -31.71 -15.50
C LYS A 264 12.59 -30.53 -16.23
N PHE A 265 13.51 -29.83 -15.57
CA PHE A 265 14.37 -28.80 -16.16
C PHE A 265 15.45 -29.35 -17.12
N SER A 266 15.30 -30.61 -17.56
CA SER A 266 16.07 -31.24 -18.63
C SER A 266 15.18 -31.64 -19.82
N ALA A 267 13.94 -31.15 -19.85
CA ALA A 267 13.09 -31.17 -21.04
C ALA A 267 13.50 -30.03 -21.98
N VAL A 268 13.11 -30.13 -23.25
CA VAL A 268 13.37 -29.12 -24.28
C VAL A 268 12.05 -28.77 -24.94
N SER A 269 11.84 -27.49 -25.25
CA SER A 269 10.70 -27.02 -26.05
C SER A 269 10.69 -27.71 -27.40
N ASN A 270 9.63 -28.44 -27.72
CA ASN A 270 9.62 -29.32 -28.88
C ASN A 270 9.15 -28.62 -30.17
N GLU A 271 9.18 -29.36 -31.27
CA GLU A 271 8.77 -28.87 -32.60
C GLU A 271 7.26 -28.94 -32.87
N ASP A 272 6.46 -29.41 -31.89
CA ASP A 272 5.00 -29.39 -31.99
C ASP A 272 4.46 -27.94 -31.87
N LYS A 273 3.22 -27.76 -32.32
CA LYS A 273 2.49 -26.50 -32.19
C LYS A 273 1.93 -26.35 -30.78
N LEU A 274 1.80 -25.10 -30.33
CA LEU A 274 1.06 -24.77 -29.11
C LEU A 274 -0.39 -25.27 -29.23
N HIS A 275 -0.87 -25.94 -28.19
CA HIS A 275 -2.25 -26.40 -28.04
C HIS A 275 -2.95 -25.57 -26.96
N TYR A 276 -4.21 -25.21 -27.20
CA TYR A 276 -4.99 -24.43 -26.24
C TYR A 276 -5.59 -25.38 -25.21
N GLY A 277 -5.44 -25.03 -23.93
CA GLY A 277 -5.72 -25.88 -22.78
C GLY A 277 -4.65 -25.65 -21.71
N THR A 278 -3.93 -26.70 -21.33
CA THR A 278 -2.84 -26.59 -20.34
C THR A 278 -1.51 -26.22 -20.99
N ILE A 279 -0.93 -25.08 -20.61
CA ILE A 279 0.35 -24.56 -21.13
C ILE A 279 1.32 -24.36 -19.96
N ILE A 280 2.39 -25.16 -19.87
CA ILE A 280 3.46 -24.97 -18.87
C ILE A 280 4.59 -24.14 -19.49
N CYS A 281 5.04 -23.12 -18.76
CA CYS A 281 6.25 -22.37 -19.05
C CYS A 281 7.21 -22.46 -17.86
N SER A 282 8.46 -22.84 -18.12
CA SER A 282 9.58 -22.76 -17.16
C SER A 282 10.71 -21.95 -17.78
N LEU A 283 11.05 -20.79 -17.21
CA LEU A 283 12.21 -19.99 -17.62
C LEU A 283 13.03 -19.56 -16.39
N GLY A 284 14.31 -19.28 -16.60
CA GLY A 284 15.20 -18.82 -15.54
C GLY A 284 16.31 -17.96 -16.09
N VAL A 285 16.49 -16.76 -15.53
CA VAL A 285 17.56 -15.82 -15.89
C VAL A 285 18.72 -15.96 -14.91
N ARG A 286 19.94 -15.78 -15.40
CA ARG A 286 21.20 -15.82 -14.66
C ARG A 286 21.80 -14.42 -14.69
N TYR A 287 22.19 -13.86 -13.53
CA TYR A 287 22.88 -12.56 -13.45
C TYR A 287 24.19 -12.70 -12.68
N LYS A 288 25.31 -12.32 -13.32
CA LYS A 288 26.67 -12.51 -12.80
C LYS A 288 26.89 -13.92 -12.26
N PHE A 289 26.57 -14.93 -13.08
CA PHE A 289 26.58 -16.36 -12.75
C PHE A 289 25.50 -16.85 -11.77
N TYR A 290 24.80 -15.99 -11.01
CA TYR A 290 23.74 -16.43 -10.08
C TYR A 290 22.41 -16.67 -10.80
N CYS A 291 21.93 -17.91 -10.73
CA CYS A 291 20.70 -18.39 -11.33
C CYS A 291 19.45 -17.98 -10.56
N SER A 292 18.34 -17.92 -11.29
CA SER A 292 16.98 -17.83 -10.78
C SER A 292 16.05 -18.67 -11.67
N ASN A 293 14.84 -18.94 -11.19
CA ASN A 293 13.87 -19.79 -11.87
C ASN A 293 12.43 -19.35 -11.56
N ILE A 294 11.57 -19.34 -12.57
CA ILE A 294 10.12 -19.25 -12.45
C ILE A 294 9.46 -20.35 -13.29
N VAL A 295 8.44 -20.98 -12.73
CA VAL A 295 7.54 -21.89 -13.45
C VAL A 295 6.09 -21.47 -13.20
N ARG A 296 5.32 -21.38 -14.27
CA ARG A 296 3.87 -21.19 -14.22
C ARG A 296 3.20 -22.12 -15.22
N THR A 297 2.05 -22.65 -14.83
CA THR A 297 1.05 -23.15 -15.78
C THR A 297 0.10 -21.99 -16.11
N MET A 298 -0.19 -21.79 -17.38
CA MET A 298 -1.33 -21.03 -17.87
C MET A 298 -2.42 -22.01 -18.33
N LEU A 299 -3.68 -21.63 -18.14
CA LEU A 299 -4.82 -22.53 -18.29
C LEU A 299 -5.88 -21.85 -19.16
N TYR A 300 -6.00 -22.29 -20.41
CA TYR A 300 -7.07 -21.88 -21.31
C TYR A 300 -8.30 -22.77 -21.09
N GLU A 301 -9.45 -22.14 -20.89
CA GLU A 301 -10.77 -22.76 -20.62
C GLU A 301 -10.74 -23.94 -19.61
N PRO A 302 -10.12 -23.78 -18.42
CA PRO A 302 -9.93 -24.89 -17.50
C PRO A 302 -11.25 -25.36 -16.88
N THR A 303 -11.44 -26.68 -16.89
CA THR A 303 -12.57 -27.32 -16.19
C THR A 303 -12.50 -27.06 -14.68
N GLU A 304 -13.63 -27.19 -13.99
CA GLU A 304 -13.68 -27.02 -12.53
C GLU A 304 -12.64 -27.91 -11.84
N GLU A 305 -12.53 -29.20 -12.21
CA GLU A 305 -11.51 -30.11 -11.67
C GLU A 305 -10.06 -29.66 -11.96
N GLN A 306 -9.78 -29.07 -13.13
CA GLN A 306 -8.46 -28.51 -13.44
C GLN A 306 -8.13 -27.30 -12.56
N GLN A 307 -9.09 -26.40 -12.34
CA GLN A 307 -8.94 -25.26 -11.43
C GLN A 307 -8.74 -25.72 -9.99
N ASP A 308 -9.49 -26.75 -9.57
CA ASP A 308 -9.44 -27.36 -8.25
C ASP A 308 -8.08 -28.03 -7.97
N CYS A 309 -7.55 -28.75 -8.96
CA CYS A 309 -6.20 -29.35 -8.88
C CYS A 309 -5.09 -28.28 -8.91
N TYR A 310 -5.30 -27.15 -9.58
CA TYR A 310 -4.39 -26.01 -9.55
C TYR A 310 -4.41 -25.29 -8.20
N ASN A 311 -5.58 -25.07 -7.61
CA ASN A 311 -5.72 -24.44 -6.29
C ASN A 311 -5.11 -25.31 -5.18
N LEU A 312 -5.30 -26.64 -5.23
CA LEU A 312 -4.58 -27.58 -4.35
C LEU A 312 -3.05 -27.48 -4.54
N LEU A 313 -2.59 -27.27 -5.78
CA LEU A 313 -1.15 -27.12 -6.05
C LEU A 313 -0.58 -25.82 -5.47
N LEU A 314 -1.34 -24.72 -5.51
CA LEU A 314 -0.98 -23.46 -4.86
C LEU A 314 -0.91 -23.61 -3.32
N ALA A 315 -1.91 -24.23 -2.70
CA ALA A 315 -1.92 -24.50 -1.26
C ALA A 315 -0.75 -25.40 -0.82
N THR A 316 -0.44 -26.43 -1.63
CA THR A 316 0.73 -27.30 -1.41
C THR A 316 2.05 -26.50 -1.48
N LEU A 317 2.17 -25.59 -2.44
CA LEU A 317 3.33 -24.70 -2.58
C LEU A 317 3.48 -23.77 -1.37
N ASP A 318 2.39 -23.18 -0.87
CA ASP A 318 2.44 -22.26 0.27
C ASP A 318 2.79 -22.98 1.59
N ILE A 319 2.42 -24.26 1.75
CA ILE A 319 2.91 -25.12 2.84
C ILE A 319 4.41 -25.40 2.74
N ILE A 320 4.96 -25.57 1.52
CA ILE A 320 6.40 -25.72 1.33
C ILE A 320 7.14 -24.42 1.73
N LEU A 321 6.57 -23.25 1.42
CA LEU A 321 7.13 -21.95 1.82
C LEU A 321 7.10 -21.74 3.35
N ASP A 322 6.01 -22.16 4.02
CA ASP A 322 5.90 -22.13 5.48
C ASP A 322 6.96 -23.01 6.17
N LYS A 323 7.13 -24.25 5.68
CA LYS A 323 8.02 -25.24 6.30
C LYS A 323 9.50 -25.05 5.98
N LEU A 324 9.85 -24.35 4.90
CA LEU A 324 11.25 -24.13 4.51
C LEU A 324 11.92 -22.99 5.31
N ARG A 325 12.15 -23.21 6.60
CA ARG A 325 12.82 -22.28 7.54
C ARG A 325 14.19 -22.80 7.99
N HIS A 326 14.97 -21.98 8.68
CA HIS A 326 16.21 -22.45 9.31
C HIS A 326 15.94 -23.58 10.31
N GLY A 327 16.76 -24.64 10.29
CA GLY A 327 16.70 -25.75 11.24
C GLY A 327 15.86 -26.94 10.78
N VAL A 328 14.97 -26.75 9.79
CA VAL A 328 14.12 -27.82 9.26
C VAL A 328 14.88 -28.70 8.26
N LYS A 329 14.64 -30.03 8.26
CA LYS A 329 15.26 -30.95 7.30
C LYS A 329 14.49 -30.95 5.97
N LEU A 330 15.21 -31.10 4.86
CA LEU A 330 14.59 -31.09 3.52
C LEU A 330 13.62 -32.28 3.28
N CYS A 331 13.76 -33.38 4.01
CA CYS A 331 12.80 -34.48 4.03
C CYS A 331 11.46 -34.08 4.65
N ASP A 332 11.48 -33.30 5.73
CA ASP A 332 10.29 -32.92 6.48
C ASP A 332 9.43 -31.94 5.66
N VAL A 333 10.08 -31.04 4.91
CA VAL A 333 9.45 -30.14 3.93
C VAL A 333 8.77 -30.93 2.80
N TYR A 334 9.42 -31.97 2.28
CA TYR A 334 8.81 -32.85 1.25
C TYR A 334 7.63 -33.64 1.80
N ASN A 335 7.77 -34.20 3.01
CA ASN A 335 6.74 -35.03 3.63
C ASN A 335 5.49 -34.22 3.96
N ALA A 336 5.63 -33.00 4.51
CA ALA A 336 4.50 -32.10 4.78
C ALA A 336 3.69 -31.75 3.51
N ALA A 337 4.37 -31.56 2.37
CA ALA A 337 3.71 -31.35 1.07
C ALA A 337 2.94 -32.60 0.61
N LEU A 338 3.56 -33.78 0.71
CA LEU A 338 2.95 -35.05 0.33
C LEU A 338 1.76 -35.43 1.23
N GLU A 339 1.84 -35.14 2.53
CA GLU A 339 0.77 -35.32 3.52
C GLU A 339 -0.43 -34.40 3.24
N HIS A 340 -0.19 -33.14 2.86
CA HIS A 340 -1.27 -32.23 2.47
C HIS A 340 -2.01 -32.72 1.22
N VAL A 341 -1.28 -33.10 0.17
CA VAL A 341 -1.86 -33.69 -1.06
C VAL A 341 -2.64 -34.96 -0.73
N ALA A 342 -2.08 -35.85 0.08
CA ALA A 342 -2.74 -37.09 0.49
C ALA A 342 -3.99 -36.85 1.35
N LYS A 343 -4.01 -35.81 2.18
CA LYS A 343 -5.17 -35.44 3.00
C LYS A 343 -6.32 -34.87 2.16
N GLN A 344 -6.02 -34.02 1.17
CA GLN A 344 -7.04 -33.31 0.38
C GLN A 344 -7.55 -34.15 -0.81
N LYS A 345 -6.66 -34.71 -1.63
CA LYS A 345 -7.03 -35.56 -2.77
C LYS A 345 -6.10 -36.79 -2.83
N PRO A 346 -6.37 -37.86 -2.04
CA PRO A 346 -5.55 -39.06 -1.99
C PRO A 346 -5.21 -39.66 -3.37
N LYS A 347 -6.17 -39.59 -4.32
CA LYS A 347 -5.99 -40.08 -5.70
C LYS A 347 -4.84 -39.41 -6.46
N LEU A 348 -4.45 -38.18 -6.11
CA LEU A 348 -3.41 -37.41 -6.78
C LEU A 348 -2.00 -37.60 -6.16
N GLN A 349 -1.90 -38.28 -5.02
CA GLN A 349 -0.62 -38.62 -4.39
C GLN A 349 0.39 -39.34 -5.33
N PRO A 350 0.01 -40.34 -6.15
CA PRO A 350 0.94 -40.96 -7.11
C PRO A 350 1.33 -40.07 -8.29
N ASN A 351 0.53 -39.05 -8.62
CA ASN A 351 0.79 -38.09 -9.69
C ASN A 351 1.75 -36.97 -9.28
N PHE A 352 1.95 -36.77 -7.97
CA PHE A 352 2.76 -35.70 -7.41
C PHE A 352 4.27 -35.87 -7.68
N VAL A 353 4.98 -34.75 -7.77
CA VAL A 353 6.42 -34.73 -8.06
C VAL A 353 7.27 -35.44 -6.99
N LYS A 354 8.29 -36.19 -7.44
CA LYS A 354 9.23 -36.96 -6.58
C LYS A 354 10.29 -36.10 -5.87
N ASN A 355 10.26 -34.78 -6.11
CA ASN A 355 11.04 -33.75 -5.43
C ASN A 355 10.24 -32.44 -5.48
N VAL A 356 10.31 -31.60 -4.44
CA VAL A 356 9.60 -30.29 -4.42
C VAL A 356 10.54 -29.08 -4.54
N GLY A 357 11.77 -29.33 -4.99
CA GLY A 357 12.76 -28.29 -5.23
C GLY A 357 14.20 -28.75 -5.12
N PHE A 358 15.11 -27.81 -5.28
CA PHE A 358 16.55 -27.98 -5.08
C PHE A 358 17.23 -26.67 -4.70
N GLY A 359 18.36 -26.76 -4.00
CA GLY A 359 19.25 -25.62 -3.79
C GLY A 359 19.72 -25.03 -5.13
N MET A 360 19.83 -23.69 -5.20
CA MET A 360 20.19 -22.96 -6.41
C MET A 360 21.16 -21.81 -6.06
N GLY A 361 22.05 -21.46 -6.99
CA GLY A 361 23.08 -20.45 -6.78
C GLY A 361 23.82 -20.15 -8.07
N ILE A 362 25.14 -20.36 -8.07
CA ILE A 362 25.95 -20.29 -9.30
C ILE A 362 25.63 -21.46 -10.24
N GLU A 363 25.36 -22.62 -9.65
CA GLU A 363 24.71 -23.75 -10.32
C GLU A 363 23.19 -23.58 -10.27
N PHE A 364 22.53 -23.87 -11.38
CA PHE A 364 21.07 -23.86 -11.46
C PHE A 364 20.44 -24.91 -10.52
N ARG A 365 21.02 -26.12 -10.45
CA ARG A 365 20.47 -27.25 -9.69
C ARG A 365 21.53 -27.94 -8.85
N GLU A 366 21.50 -27.70 -7.54
CA GLU A 366 22.33 -28.43 -6.59
C GLU A 366 21.82 -29.85 -6.38
N GLY A 367 22.65 -30.85 -6.66
CA GLY A 367 22.29 -32.26 -6.56
C GLY A 367 22.14 -32.74 -5.11
N SER A 368 22.95 -32.20 -4.20
CA SER A 368 22.97 -32.62 -2.78
C SER A 368 21.91 -31.91 -1.93
N LEU A 369 21.29 -30.84 -2.44
CA LEU A 369 20.23 -30.07 -1.77
C LEU A 369 18.84 -30.27 -2.43
N LEU A 370 18.57 -31.47 -2.96
CA LEU A 370 17.25 -31.86 -3.47
C LEU A 370 16.23 -32.04 -2.35
N ILE A 371 15.09 -31.34 -2.41
CA ILE A 371 14.00 -31.44 -1.44
C ILE A 371 13.19 -32.70 -1.73
N THR A 372 13.46 -33.78 -0.99
CA THR A 372 12.91 -35.13 -1.17
C THR A 372 12.79 -35.84 0.18
N SER A 373 11.88 -36.82 0.29
CA SER A 373 11.64 -37.64 1.50
C SER A 373 12.86 -38.35 2.10
N ARG A 374 14.01 -38.38 1.39
CA ARG A 374 15.26 -39.03 1.83
C ARG A 374 16.39 -38.06 2.17
N ASN A 375 16.23 -36.76 1.97
CA ASN A 375 17.31 -35.79 2.20
C ASN A 375 17.22 -35.21 3.63
N THR A 376 18.03 -35.73 4.54
CA THR A 376 18.08 -35.29 5.94
C THR A 376 18.84 -33.98 6.16
N HIS A 377 19.43 -33.38 5.12
CA HIS A 377 20.16 -32.11 5.26
C HIS A 377 19.25 -30.99 5.79
N VAL A 378 19.80 -30.17 6.70
CA VAL A 378 19.09 -29.07 7.37
C VAL A 378 19.18 -27.78 6.56
N ALA A 379 18.05 -27.10 6.35
CA ALA A 379 18.00 -25.78 5.73
C ALA A 379 18.63 -24.71 6.63
N LYS A 380 19.42 -23.80 6.03
CA LYS A 380 20.15 -22.74 6.74
C LYS A 380 19.78 -21.37 6.19
N ARG A 381 19.67 -20.37 7.07
CA ARG A 381 19.47 -18.96 6.70
C ARG A 381 20.42 -18.56 5.57
N GLY A 382 19.91 -17.87 4.54
CA GLY A 382 20.69 -17.44 3.39
C GLY A 382 20.94 -18.52 2.33
N MET A 383 20.43 -19.74 2.48
CA MET A 383 20.29 -20.66 1.34
C MET A 383 19.22 -20.14 0.37
N VAL A 384 19.43 -20.39 -0.92
CA VAL A 384 18.43 -20.13 -1.98
C VAL A 384 18.00 -21.46 -2.58
N PHE A 385 16.70 -21.62 -2.81
CA PHE A 385 16.11 -22.78 -3.44
C PHE A 385 15.26 -22.39 -4.66
N ASN A 386 15.24 -23.26 -5.66
CA ASN A 386 14.16 -23.34 -6.64
C ASN A 386 13.13 -24.30 -6.07
N VAL A 387 12.05 -23.78 -5.48
CA VAL A 387 10.93 -24.57 -4.97
C VAL A 387 9.94 -24.80 -6.10
N ASN A 388 9.39 -26.01 -6.22
CA ASN A 388 8.37 -26.32 -7.22
C ASN A 388 7.42 -27.41 -6.73
N ALA A 389 6.17 -27.31 -7.10
CA ALA A 389 5.14 -28.32 -6.90
C ALA A 389 4.54 -28.68 -8.26
N GLY A 390 4.24 -29.96 -8.49
CA GLY A 390 3.53 -30.37 -9.69
C GLY A 390 2.79 -31.69 -9.58
N PHE A 391 1.81 -31.86 -10.48
CA PHE A 391 1.10 -33.09 -10.75
C PHE A 391 1.31 -33.48 -12.22
N SER A 392 1.57 -34.76 -12.49
CA SER A 392 1.86 -35.28 -13.82
C SER A 392 1.03 -36.51 -14.16
N GLY A 393 0.63 -36.65 -15.42
CA GLY A 393 -0.26 -37.74 -15.86
C GLY A 393 -1.68 -37.61 -15.28
N LEU A 394 -2.20 -36.38 -15.23
CA LEU A 394 -3.60 -36.13 -14.94
C LEU A 394 -4.43 -36.37 -16.21
N VAL A 395 -5.67 -36.80 -16.06
CA VAL A 395 -6.59 -37.05 -17.18
C VAL A 395 -7.78 -36.10 -17.06
N ASN A 396 -8.17 -35.49 -18.17
CA ASN A 396 -9.37 -34.67 -18.31
C ASN A 396 -10.41 -35.47 -19.11
N ASP A 397 -11.37 -36.08 -18.42
CA ASP A 397 -12.39 -36.94 -19.05
C ASP A 397 -13.42 -36.14 -19.89
N SER A 398 -13.49 -34.80 -19.74
CA SER A 398 -14.32 -33.92 -20.58
C SER A 398 -13.55 -33.25 -21.72
N ALA A 399 -12.34 -33.70 -22.04
CA ALA A 399 -11.57 -33.17 -23.17
C ALA A 399 -12.23 -33.47 -24.52
N LYS A 400 -12.46 -32.43 -25.33
CA LYS A 400 -12.98 -32.54 -26.71
C LYS A 400 -11.97 -33.21 -27.66
N ASP A 401 -10.68 -32.90 -27.47
CA ASP A 401 -9.56 -33.32 -28.32
C ASP A 401 -8.56 -34.22 -27.58
N SER A 402 -7.87 -35.11 -28.30
CA SER A 402 -6.96 -36.09 -27.68
C SER A 402 -5.76 -35.44 -26.98
N GLU A 403 -5.32 -34.30 -27.50
CA GLU A 403 -4.22 -33.48 -27.04
C GLU A 403 -4.54 -32.72 -25.74
N ASN A 404 -5.81 -32.57 -25.38
CA ASN A 404 -6.25 -32.01 -24.09
C ASN A 404 -6.67 -33.07 -23.07
N LYS A 405 -6.65 -34.36 -23.43
CA LYS A 405 -7.04 -35.45 -22.54
C LYS A 405 -6.01 -35.67 -21.43
N ASP A 406 -4.73 -35.76 -21.77
CA ASP A 406 -3.66 -35.88 -20.78
C ASP A 406 -3.12 -34.50 -20.43
N TYR A 407 -2.95 -34.19 -19.15
CA TYR A 407 -2.40 -32.91 -18.70
C TYR A 407 -1.48 -33.02 -17.48
N ALA A 408 -0.78 -31.93 -17.18
CA ALA A 408 0.09 -31.79 -16.02
C ALA A 408 0.03 -30.35 -15.51
N LEU A 409 0.16 -30.15 -14.20
CA LEU A 409 0.21 -28.84 -13.57
C LEU A 409 1.58 -28.67 -12.90
N PHE A 410 2.23 -27.53 -13.09
CA PHE A 410 3.55 -27.25 -12.52
C PHE A 410 3.69 -25.75 -12.21
N VAL A 411 4.05 -25.44 -10.97
CA VAL A 411 4.29 -24.09 -10.46
C VAL A 411 5.57 -24.12 -9.61
N GLY A 412 6.39 -23.09 -9.73
CA GLY A 412 7.68 -23.04 -9.06
C GLY A 412 8.33 -21.67 -9.10
N ASP A 413 9.20 -21.42 -8.14
CA ASP A 413 9.62 -20.08 -7.73
C ASP A 413 11.00 -20.10 -7.09
N THR A 414 11.68 -18.95 -7.16
CA THR A 414 12.96 -18.74 -6.47
C THR A 414 12.69 -18.21 -5.07
N VAL A 415 13.27 -18.85 -4.05
CA VAL A 415 13.01 -18.51 -2.64
C VAL A 415 14.30 -18.40 -1.82
N LEU A 416 14.27 -17.56 -0.78
CA LEU A 416 15.35 -17.36 0.18
C LEU A 416 14.94 -17.91 1.56
N VAL A 417 15.79 -18.77 2.15
CA VAL A 417 15.56 -19.31 3.49
C VAL A 417 15.90 -18.26 4.55
N ASN A 418 14.93 -17.97 5.41
CA ASN A 418 15.06 -17.05 6.54
C ASN A 418 15.35 -17.80 7.85
N GLU A 419 15.48 -17.05 8.94
CA GLU A 419 15.71 -17.59 10.28
C GLU A 419 14.38 -18.01 10.91
N ASP A 420 13.62 -17.06 11.46
CA ASP A 420 12.38 -17.34 12.18
C ASP A 420 11.12 -17.37 11.28
N SER A 421 11.13 -16.66 10.15
CA SER A 421 9.99 -16.52 9.23
C SER A 421 9.94 -17.61 8.14
N PRO A 422 8.80 -17.80 7.44
CA PRO A 422 8.73 -18.53 6.18
C PRO A 422 9.77 -18.08 5.14
N ALA A 423 10.01 -18.91 4.12
CA ALA A 423 10.92 -18.57 3.02
C ALA A 423 10.39 -17.37 2.20
N THR A 424 11.24 -16.37 1.95
CA THR A 424 10.85 -15.19 1.14
C THR A 424 10.86 -15.54 -0.34
N LEU A 425 9.70 -15.36 -0.99
CA LEU A 425 9.55 -15.40 -2.44
C LEU A 425 10.35 -14.29 -3.13
N LEU A 426 11.18 -14.63 -4.12
CA LEU A 426 11.95 -13.67 -4.93
C LEU A 426 11.36 -13.46 -6.34
N THR A 427 10.50 -14.35 -6.82
CA THR A 427 9.81 -14.29 -8.11
C THR A 427 8.35 -13.81 -7.94
N ALA A 428 8.15 -12.50 -7.95
CA ALA A 428 6.87 -11.85 -7.59
C ALA A 428 5.73 -11.94 -8.65
N ALA A 429 5.87 -12.77 -9.69
CA ALA A 429 4.84 -12.91 -10.72
C ALA A 429 3.56 -13.60 -10.16
N LYS A 430 2.40 -12.98 -10.37
CA LYS A 430 1.10 -13.44 -9.86
C LYS A 430 0.81 -14.91 -10.28
N LYS A 431 0.32 -15.72 -9.32
CA LYS A 431 0.10 -17.17 -9.49
C LYS A 431 -1.35 -17.66 -9.24
N LYS A 432 -2.29 -16.80 -8.84
CA LYS A 432 -3.71 -17.17 -8.66
C LYS A 432 -4.39 -17.42 -10.01
N ILE A 433 -5.37 -18.33 -10.07
CA ILE A 433 -6.10 -18.72 -11.30
C ILE A 433 -6.56 -17.52 -12.14
N ALA A 434 -7.15 -16.48 -11.51
CA ALA A 434 -7.60 -15.24 -12.18
C ALA A 434 -6.50 -14.41 -12.88
N ASN A 435 -5.22 -14.79 -12.79
CA ASN A 435 -4.11 -14.10 -13.47
C ASN A 435 -3.42 -14.95 -14.55
N ILE A 436 -3.66 -16.26 -14.55
CA ILE A 436 -3.03 -17.26 -15.42
C ILE A 436 -4.04 -18.08 -16.25
N GLY A 437 -5.32 -17.97 -15.90
CA GLY A 437 -6.44 -18.47 -16.68
C GLY A 437 -6.68 -17.58 -17.89
N ILE A 438 -7.00 -18.20 -19.02
CA ILE A 438 -7.54 -17.55 -20.22
C ILE A 438 -8.95 -18.12 -20.39
N PHE A 439 -9.94 -17.24 -20.43
CA PHE A 439 -11.33 -17.59 -20.66
C PHE A 439 -11.77 -16.77 -21.87
N LEU A 440 -12.23 -17.44 -22.94
CA LEU A 440 -12.87 -16.72 -24.04
C LEU A 440 -14.22 -16.15 -23.58
N LYS A 441 -14.67 -15.11 -24.26
CA LYS A 441 -16.07 -14.67 -24.25
C LYS A 441 -16.70 -15.23 -25.53
N ASP A 442 -17.75 -16.04 -25.41
CA ASP A 442 -18.45 -16.57 -26.58
C ASP A 442 -19.16 -15.43 -27.34
N GLU A 443 -18.81 -15.21 -28.62
CA GLU A 443 -19.37 -14.12 -29.44
C GLU A 443 -20.87 -14.32 -29.77
N GLU A 444 -21.43 -15.51 -29.54
CA GLU A 444 -22.89 -15.73 -29.62
C GLU A 444 -23.67 -15.18 -28.40
N SER A 445 -22.99 -14.62 -27.38
CA SER A 445 -23.60 -14.05 -26.17
C SER A 445 -24.05 -12.58 -26.30
N GLU A 446 -23.84 -11.92 -27.44
CA GLU A 446 -24.26 -10.53 -27.72
C GLU A 446 -25.79 -10.44 -28.02
N GLY A 447 -26.62 -10.92 -27.08
CA GLY A 447 -28.06 -11.16 -27.29
C GLY A 447 -29.02 -10.66 -26.20
N ASP A 448 -28.67 -10.75 -24.91
CA ASP A 448 -29.48 -10.15 -23.80
C ASP A 448 -28.67 -9.82 -22.52
N ASP A 449 -27.33 -9.90 -22.55
CA ASP A 449 -26.47 -9.82 -21.35
C ASP A 449 -25.44 -8.65 -21.38
N GLN A 450 -25.89 -7.42 -21.63
CA GLN A 450 -25.04 -6.22 -21.54
C GLN A 450 -24.96 -5.62 -20.12
N LYS A 451 -24.68 -6.44 -19.09
CA LYS A 451 -24.29 -6.00 -17.74
C LYS A 451 -23.33 -6.97 -17.01
N LYS A 452 -22.09 -7.14 -17.52
CA LYS A 452 -20.83 -7.31 -16.74
C LYS A 452 -19.68 -7.78 -17.66
N ASN A 453 -18.59 -6.99 -17.72
CA ASN A 453 -17.17 -7.36 -18.01
C ASN A 453 -16.41 -6.39 -18.93
N GLY A 454 -16.29 -5.13 -18.49
CA GLY A 454 -15.05 -4.35 -18.57
C GLY A 454 -14.50 -4.18 -17.14
N GLU A 455 -13.23 -3.89 -16.89
CA GLU A 455 -12.17 -3.51 -17.84
C GLU A 455 -10.95 -4.45 -17.77
N ALA A 456 -10.39 -4.76 -18.93
CA ALA A 456 -9.00 -5.15 -19.09
C ALA A 456 -8.53 -4.69 -20.50
N GLU A 457 -7.34 -4.07 -20.55
CA GLU A 457 -6.69 -3.52 -21.75
C GLU A 457 -7.42 -2.39 -22.51
N GLU A 458 -7.10 -1.13 -22.18
CA GLU A 458 -7.11 -0.03 -23.17
C GLU A 458 -5.73 0.66 -23.23
N ASP A 459 -4.74 -0.01 -23.86
CA ASP A 459 -3.46 0.64 -24.23
C ASP A 459 -2.78 -0.06 -25.45
N LEU A 460 -3.43 -0.07 -26.63
CA LEU A 460 -2.79 -0.49 -27.89
C LEU A 460 -3.47 -0.02 -29.22
N LEU A 461 -3.85 1.26 -29.32
CA LEU A 461 -4.44 1.82 -30.56
C LEU A 461 -3.42 2.07 -31.70
N LEU A 462 -3.22 1.08 -32.58
CA LEU A 462 -2.58 1.28 -33.90
C LEU A 462 -3.18 0.40 -35.03
N GLY A 463 -4.26 0.88 -35.66
CA GLY A 463 -4.36 0.79 -37.13
C GLY A 463 -5.65 0.29 -37.79
N ARG A 464 -6.16 1.18 -38.67
CA ARG A 464 -6.84 0.90 -39.97
C ARG A 464 -8.38 0.83 -40.00
N GLU A 465 -8.91 1.19 -41.18
CA GLU A 465 -10.31 1.53 -41.44
C GLU A 465 -11.03 0.41 -42.22
N GLY A 466 -12.33 0.16 -41.94
CA GLY A 466 -13.12 -0.80 -42.74
C GLY A 466 -14.61 -0.88 -42.39
N LYS A 467 -15.47 -0.49 -43.35
CA LYS A 467 -16.95 -0.65 -43.37
C LYS A 467 -17.35 -2.13 -43.16
N GLY A 468 -18.48 -2.52 -42.55
CA GLY A 468 -19.66 -1.76 -42.08
C GLY A 468 -20.95 -2.15 -42.84
N ALA A 469 -21.94 -2.75 -42.16
CA ALA A 469 -23.29 -3.08 -42.67
C ALA A 469 -24.28 -3.35 -41.50
N LEU A 470 -25.59 -3.34 -41.77
CA LEU A 470 -26.67 -3.41 -40.77
C LEU A 470 -27.95 -4.01 -41.40
N LEU A 471 -28.61 -5.01 -40.78
CA LEU A 471 -30.08 -5.22 -40.67
C LEU A 471 -30.49 -6.63 -40.16
N GLU A 472 -31.39 -6.62 -39.17
CA GLU A 472 -32.53 -7.52 -38.89
C GLU A 472 -32.61 -8.97 -39.43
N SER A 473 -32.96 -9.92 -38.55
CA SER A 473 -34.34 -10.48 -38.57
C SER A 473 -34.73 -11.22 -37.27
N ARG A 474 -36.00 -11.08 -36.85
CA ARG A 474 -36.57 -11.69 -35.63
C ARG A 474 -37.27 -13.02 -35.97
N THR A 475 -37.01 -14.14 -35.26
CA THR A 475 -38.08 -15.07 -34.83
C THR A 475 -37.65 -16.18 -33.85
N ARG A 476 -38.56 -16.45 -32.88
CA ARG A 476 -38.87 -17.73 -32.20
C ARG A 476 -37.88 -18.33 -31.19
N TYR A 477 -38.22 -18.06 -29.94
CA TYR A 477 -37.85 -18.79 -28.73
C TYR A 477 -38.63 -20.12 -28.62
N SER A 478 -37.95 -21.27 -28.79
CA SER A 478 -38.44 -22.66 -28.55
C SER A 478 -37.33 -23.63 -29.03
N GLU A 479 -36.89 -24.70 -28.36
CA GLU A 479 -37.47 -25.54 -27.29
C GLU A 479 -36.40 -26.11 -26.32
N GLN A 480 -36.81 -27.02 -25.42
CA GLN A 480 -36.00 -27.98 -24.62
C GLN A 480 -35.59 -27.61 -23.17
N LYS A 481 -36.60 -27.62 -22.28
CA LYS A 481 -36.43 -28.14 -20.91
C LYS A 481 -36.68 -29.65 -20.91
N THR A 482 -35.66 -30.48 -20.62
CA THR A 482 -35.72 -31.82 -20.00
C THR A 482 -34.30 -32.36 -19.81
N SER A 483 -33.89 -33.02 -18.72
CA SER A 483 -34.46 -33.13 -17.37
C SER A 483 -33.46 -33.90 -16.48
N GLY A 484 -33.04 -33.33 -15.35
CA GLY A 484 -32.16 -34.01 -14.39
C GLY A 484 -31.94 -33.14 -13.15
N ALA A 485 -32.50 -33.54 -12.01
CA ALA A 485 -32.56 -32.67 -10.84
C ALA A 485 -31.24 -32.65 -10.05
N ALA A 486 -30.61 -31.48 -10.01
CA ALA A 486 -29.79 -31.01 -8.91
C ALA A 486 -30.27 -29.60 -8.56
N THR A 487 -30.41 -29.28 -7.28
CA THR A 487 -31.03 -28.01 -6.86
C THR A 487 -30.11 -26.83 -7.18
N GLU A 488 -30.60 -25.88 -7.96
CA GLU A 488 -29.91 -24.61 -8.21
C GLU A 488 -29.90 -23.78 -6.92
N MET A 489 -28.83 -23.91 -6.11
CA MET A 489 -28.60 -23.00 -5.00
C MET A 489 -28.51 -21.57 -5.54
N THR A 490 -29.46 -20.74 -5.10
CA THR A 490 -29.64 -19.36 -5.56
C THR A 490 -28.43 -18.51 -5.20
N ALA A 491 -28.22 -17.39 -5.93
CA ALA A 491 -27.16 -16.44 -5.60
C ALA A 491 -27.30 -15.91 -4.15
N GLU A 492 -28.53 -15.79 -3.66
CA GLU A 492 -28.87 -15.32 -2.32
C GLU A 492 -28.44 -16.31 -1.21
N GLU A 493 -28.68 -17.61 -1.38
CA GLU A 493 -28.18 -18.64 -0.45
C GLU A 493 -26.64 -18.67 -0.39
N ARG A 494 -25.97 -18.47 -1.53
CA ARG A 494 -24.50 -18.37 -1.58
C ARG A 494 -24.00 -17.13 -0.82
N ARG A 495 -24.67 -15.97 -0.97
CA ARG A 495 -24.40 -14.77 -0.18
C ARG A 495 -24.59 -15.03 1.32
N LYS A 496 -25.73 -15.60 1.76
CA LYS A 496 -26.00 -15.85 3.18
C LYS A 496 -24.99 -16.83 3.81
N LYS A 497 -24.50 -17.82 3.06
CA LYS A 497 -23.42 -18.72 3.52
C LYS A 497 -22.08 -17.99 3.67
N HIS A 498 -21.65 -17.20 2.69
CA HIS A 498 -20.39 -16.44 2.79
C HIS A 498 -20.43 -15.42 3.96
N GLN A 499 -21.55 -14.72 4.12
CA GLN A 499 -21.80 -13.78 5.22
C GLN A 499 -21.99 -14.45 6.60
N LEU A 500 -22.04 -15.78 6.67
CA LEU A 500 -21.91 -16.57 7.91
C LEU A 500 -20.44 -16.93 8.19
N GLU A 501 -19.72 -17.42 7.16
CA GLU A 501 -18.29 -17.75 7.26
C GLU A 501 -17.43 -16.52 7.63
N LEU A 502 -17.80 -15.33 7.14
CA LEU A 502 -17.19 -14.06 7.56
C LEU A 502 -17.51 -13.66 9.02
N LYS A 503 -18.68 -14.06 9.55
CA LYS A 503 -19.06 -13.77 10.95
C LYS A 503 -18.19 -14.56 11.93
N GLU A 504 -17.90 -15.83 11.63
CA GLU A 504 -17.01 -16.67 12.44
C GLU A 504 -15.56 -16.14 12.40
N GLN A 505 -15.06 -15.76 11.22
CA GLN A 505 -13.73 -15.17 11.06
C GLN A 505 -13.56 -13.83 11.80
N LEU A 506 -14.59 -12.97 11.77
CA LEU A 506 -14.61 -11.70 12.52
C LEU A 506 -14.54 -11.95 14.03
N HIS A 507 -15.29 -12.94 14.54
CA HIS A 507 -15.28 -13.28 15.97
C HIS A 507 -13.93 -13.85 16.43
N GLU A 508 -13.31 -14.72 15.62
CA GLU A 508 -11.95 -15.24 15.90
C GLU A 508 -10.89 -14.13 15.82
N GLU A 509 -10.97 -13.23 14.84
CA GLU A 509 -10.02 -12.12 14.74
C GLU A 509 -10.19 -11.10 15.88
N ALA A 510 -11.40 -10.69 16.22
CA ALA A 510 -11.64 -9.77 17.34
C ALA A 510 -11.06 -10.34 18.65
N LYS A 511 -11.25 -11.64 18.88
CA LYS A 511 -10.66 -12.37 20.02
C LYS A 511 -9.13 -12.42 19.97
N ARG A 512 -8.52 -12.57 18.79
CA ARG A 512 -7.06 -12.49 18.59
C ARG A 512 -6.53 -11.10 18.91
N ARG A 513 -7.13 -10.03 18.36
CA ARG A 513 -6.72 -8.64 18.60
C ARG A 513 -6.81 -8.27 20.08
N LEU A 514 -7.83 -8.77 20.80
CA LEU A 514 -7.96 -8.55 22.24
C LEU A 514 -6.88 -9.29 23.06
N LEU A 515 -6.50 -10.52 22.67
CA LEU A 515 -5.36 -11.23 23.25
C LEU A 515 -4.04 -10.46 23.05
N GLU A 516 -3.83 -9.89 21.86
CA GLU A 516 -2.65 -9.09 21.52
C GLU A 516 -2.64 -7.77 22.31
N SER A 517 -3.80 -7.11 22.47
CA SER A 517 -3.93 -5.87 23.25
C SER A 517 -3.58 -6.02 24.74
N LYS A 518 -3.65 -7.24 25.30
CA LYS A 518 -3.18 -7.50 26.68
C LYS A 518 -1.65 -7.44 26.82
N GLY A 519 -0.90 -7.30 25.73
CA GLY A 519 0.55 -7.07 25.73
C GLY A 519 0.96 -5.61 25.95
N ASP A 520 0.16 -4.64 25.49
CA ASP A 520 0.45 -3.21 25.64
C ASP A 520 -0.09 -2.70 26.99
N THR A 521 0.73 -2.79 28.04
CA THR A 521 0.42 -2.15 29.33
C THR A 521 0.26 -0.64 29.14
N GLU A 522 -0.92 -0.11 29.48
CA GLU A 522 -1.27 1.30 29.23
C GLU A 522 -0.16 2.27 29.66
N ALA A 523 0.34 3.05 28.70
CA ALA A 523 1.38 4.03 28.93
C ALA A 523 0.85 5.17 29.81
N VAL A 524 0.98 5.00 31.14
CA VAL A 524 0.46 5.87 32.21
C VAL A 524 0.45 7.34 31.78
N ALA A 525 -0.76 7.84 31.54
CA ALA A 525 -0.98 9.19 31.04
C ALA A 525 -0.32 10.20 31.98
N LYS A 526 0.72 10.88 31.49
CA LYS A 526 1.50 11.83 32.30
C LYS A 526 0.61 12.99 32.72
N LEU A 527 0.12 12.94 33.96
CA LEU A 527 -0.64 14.00 34.62
C LEU A 527 0.02 15.35 34.34
N LYS A 528 -0.67 16.20 33.55
CA LYS A 528 -0.18 17.53 33.15
C LYS A 528 0.09 18.32 34.44
N PRO A 529 1.32 18.84 34.66
CA PRO A 529 1.65 19.51 35.91
C PRO A 529 0.72 20.73 36.08
N SER A 530 0.00 20.77 37.21
CA SER A 530 -1.03 21.77 37.50
C SER A 530 -0.50 23.20 37.35
N ASN A 531 -1.20 24.05 36.60
CA ASN A 531 -0.79 25.43 36.39
C ASN A 531 -0.84 26.25 37.70
N VAL A 532 0.33 26.63 38.22
CA VAL A 532 0.49 27.38 39.48
C VAL A 532 0.58 28.88 39.22
N ALA A 533 -0.31 29.67 39.82
CA ALA A 533 -0.34 31.14 39.71
C ALA A 533 0.99 31.82 40.07
N TYR A 534 1.54 31.54 41.26
CA TYR A 534 2.84 32.06 41.69
C TYR A 534 3.64 30.97 42.41
N LYS A 535 4.89 30.77 42.00
CA LYS A 535 5.78 29.76 42.61
C LYS A 535 6.41 30.20 43.93
N HIS A 536 6.48 31.51 44.18
CA HIS A 536 7.07 32.10 45.39
C HIS A 536 6.30 33.37 45.82
N ALA A 537 6.19 33.62 47.12
CA ALA A 537 5.52 34.81 47.67
C ALA A 537 6.12 36.14 47.18
N SER A 538 7.40 36.16 46.80
CA SER A 538 8.08 37.33 46.22
C SER A 538 7.56 37.74 44.83
N LEU A 539 6.79 36.88 44.15
CA LEU A 539 6.20 37.15 42.83
C LEU A 539 4.79 37.73 42.92
N VAL A 540 4.15 37.70 44.09
CA VAL A 540 2.79 38.26 44.28
C VAL A 540 2.87 39.79 44.17
N PRO A 541 2.06 40.45 43.32
CA PRO A 541 2.08 41.90 43.14
C PRO A 541 1.88 42.67 44.45
N ARG A 542 2.75 43.66 44.68
CA ARG A 542 2.72 44.55 45.86
C ARG A 542 2.09 45.91 45.56
N GLU A 543 1.33 46.01 44.49
CA GLU A 543 0.69 47.24 44.04
C GLU A 543 -0.38 47.72 45.05
N ASN A 544 -0.69 49.01 45.02
CA ASN A 544 -1.58 49.62 46.00
C ASN A 544 -2.98 48.99 45.98
N ASP A 545 -3.47 48.54 44.83
CA ASP A 545 -4.77 47.87 44.74
C ASP A 545 -4.83 46.55 45.52
N VAL A 546 -3.75 45.74 45.50
CA VAL A 546 -3.65 44.52 46.33
C VAL A 546 -3.56 44.88 47.82
N ARG A 547 -2.85 45.98 48.15
CA ARG A 547 -2.73 46.50 49.53
C ARG A 547 -4.02 47.12 50.07
N GLU A 548 -4.89 47.61 49.19
CA GLU A 548 -6.21 48.16 49.48
C GLU A 548 -7.33 47.08 49.40
N HIS A 549 -6.95 45.80 49.32
CA HIS A 549 -7.85 44.64 49.21
C HIS A 549 -8.82 44.71 48.02
N LYS A 550 -8.42 45.33 46.91
CA LYS A 550 -9.14 45.26 45.63
C LYS A 550 -8.84 43.95 44.92
N ILE A 551 -9.80 43.46 44.13
CA ILE A 551 -9.55 42.39 43.16
C ILE A 551 -8.52 42.90 42.14
N PHE A 552 -7.43 42.14 41.94
CA PHE A 552 -6.37 42.45 40.97
C PHE A 552 -6.23 41.32 39.95
N VAL A 553 -5.93 41.65 38.70
CA VAL A 553 -5.79 40.68 37.59
C VAL A 553 -4.40 40.80 36.98
N ASP A 554 -3.54 39.85 37.31
CA ASP A 554 -2.18 39.76 36.78
C ASP A 554 -2.20 39.14 35.37
N LYS A 555 -2.07 40.00 34.35
CA LYS A 555 -1.99 39.58 32.94
C LYS A 555 -0.70 38.84 32.58
N LYS A 556 0.33 38.86 33.43
CA LYS A 556 1.64 38.26 33.16
C LYS A 556 1.78 36.86 33.75
N TYR A 557 1.20 36.64 34.93
CA TYR A 557 1.15 35.34 35.60
C TYR A 557 -0.22 34.64 35.49
N GLU A 558 -1.14 35.22 34.72
CA GLU A 558 -2.46 34.68 34.37
C GLU A 558 -3.26 34.27 35.62
N ALA A 559 -3.23 35.18 36.60
CA ALA A 559 -3.73 34.99 37.95
C ALA A 559 -4.66 36.11 38.39
N VAL A 560 -5.67 35.78 39.19
CA VAL A 560 -6.60 36.72 39.83
C VAL A 560 -6.33 36.70 41.33
N VAL A 561 -5.96 37.84 41.89
CA VAL A 561 -5.78 37.99 43.34
C VAL A 561 -7.12 38.41 43.93
N LEU A 562 -7.70 37.53 44.77
CA LEU A 562 -9.02 37.69 45.36
C LEU A 562 -8.92 37.89 46.89
N PRO A 563 -9.57 38.91 47.47
CA PRO A 563 -9.48 39.23 48.90
C PRO A 563 -10.42 38.35 49.74
N LEU A 564 -9.97 37.16 50.11
CA LEU A 564 -10.69 36.25 51.01
C LEU A 564 -10.65 36.76 52.45
N PHE A 565 -11.69 37.48 52.88
CA PHE A 565 -11.83 38.07 54.22
C PHE A 565 -10.59 38.89 54.67
N GLY A 566 -9.98 39.62 53.73
CA GLY A 566 -8.76 40.43 53.95
C GLY A 566 -7.45 39.73 53.57
N VAL A 567 -7.45 38.42 53.31
CA VAL A 567 -6.28 37.70 52.78
C VAL A 567 -6.27 37.78 51.25
N ALA A 568 -5.20 38.34 50.68
CA ALA A 568 -5.02 38.44 49.23
C ALA A 568 -4.57 37.09 48.64
N THR A 569 -5.52 36.26 48.19
CA THR A 569 -5.27 34.90 47.72
C THR A 569 -5.25 34.82 46.18
N PRO A 570 -4.16 34.33 45.56
CA PRO A 570 -4.07 34.22 44.11
C PRO A 570 -4.67 32.93 43.55
N PHE A 571 -5.55 33.05 42.58
CA PHE A 571 -6.15 31.94 41.81
C PHE A 571 -5.65 31.99 40.37
N HIS A 572 -5.16 30.87 39.83
CA HIS A 572 -4.79 30.80 38.40
C HIS A 572 -6.05 30.79 37.53
N ILE A 573 -6.04 31.45 36.37
CA ILE A 573 -7.21 31.60 35.48
C ILE A 573 -7.82 30.26 35.08
N SER A 574 -7.02 29.19 34.93
CA SER A 574 -7.52 27.84 34.63
C SER A 574 -8.32 27.18 35.78
N THR A 575 -8.38 27.79 36.97
CA THR A 575 -9.24 27.33 38.07
C THR A 575 -10.63 27.96 38.05
N ILE A 576 -10.86 28.98 37.22
CA ILE A 576 -12.14 29.72 37.11
C ILE A 576 -12.96 29.15 35.95
N LYS A 577 -14.13 28.58 36.27
CA LYS A 577 -15.07 27.98 35.30
C LYS A 577 -15.77 29.05 34.47
N ASN A 578 -16.43 30.01 35.13
CA ASN A 578 -17.04 31.17 34.51
C ASN A 578 -17.21 32.31 35.53
N ILE A 579 -17.60 33.49 35.05
CA ILE A 579 -17.79 34.70 35.85
C ILE A 579 -19.04 35.44 35.37
N SER A 580 -19.88 35.90 36.29
CA SER A 580 -21.05 36.73 36.02
C SER A 580 -21.08 37.98 36.90
N SER A 581 -21.76 39.01 36.44
CA SER A 581 -21.95 40.29 37.15
C SER A 581 -23.43 40.65 37.09
N SER A 582 -24.03 41.08 38.22
CA SER A 582 -25.39 41.64 38.27
C SER A 582 -25.40 42.95 39.06
N ASP A 583 -26.31 43.86 38.71
CA ASP A 583 -26.47 45.16 39.35
C ASP A 583 -27.88 45.28 39.93
N GLU A 584 -27.97 45.28 41.27
CA GLU A 584 -29.23 45.19 42.01
C GLU A 584 -29.25 46.21 43.16
N GLY A 585 -30.31 47.02 43.24
CA GLY A 585 -30.57 47.89 44.40
C GLY A 585 -29.46 48.91 44.74
N GLY A 586 -28.64 49.32 43.76
CA GLY A 586 -27.50 50.22 44.00
C GLY A 586 -26.20 49.51 44.45
N TYR A 587 -26.14 48.18 44.29
CA TYR A 587 -24.94 47.37 44.50
C TYR A 587 -24.63 46.53 43.26
N THR A 588 -23.34 46.38 42.97
CA THR A 588 -22.83 45.43 41.96
C THR A 588 -22.39 44.15 42.66
N TYR A 589 -22.80 43.01 42.12
CA TYR A 589 -22.41 41.68 42.53
C TYR A 589 -21.53 41.04 41.45
N LEU A 590 -20.39 40.48 41.83
CA LEU A 590 -19.48 39.75 40.95
C LEU A 590 -19.33 38.31 41.47
N ARG A 591 -19.89 37.35 40.74
CA ARG A 591 -19.87 35.91 41.07
C ARG A 591 -18.83 35.20 40.22
N ILE A 592 -17.84 34.61 40.88
CA ILE A 592 -16.72 33.88 40.28
C ILE A 592 -16.93 32.41 40.62
N ASN A 593 -17.27 31.58 39.63
CA ASN A 593 -17.45 30.14 39.83
C ASN A 593 -16.15 29.42 39.48
N LEU A 594 -15.72 28.51 40.34
CA LEU A 594 -14.47 27.76 40.22
C LEU A 594 -14.72 26.34 39.71
N PHE A 595 -13.67 25.68 39.23
CA PHE A 595 -13.70 24.25 38.92
C PHE A 595 -13.56 23.43 40.20
N CYS A 596 -14.54 22.58 40.46
CA CYS A 596 -14.53 21.54 41.49
C CYS A 596 -15.06 20.22 40.91
N PRO A 597 -14.79 19.06 41.55
CA PRO A 597 -15.46 17.79 41.26
C PRO A 597 -16.98 17.97 41.19
N GLY A 598 -17.64 17.22 40.31
CA GLY A 598 -19.08 17.36 40.02
C GLY A 598 -19.49 18.60 39.22
N SER A 599 -18.69 19.68 39.19
CA SER A 599 -18.98 20.88 38.37
C SER A 599 -18.62 20.70 36.89
N VAL A 600 -18.05 19.56 36.49
CA VAL A 600 -17.53 19.30 35.13
C VAL A 600 -18.26 18.14 34.44
N VAL A 601 -19.57 18.04 34.62
CA VAL A 601 -20.43 17.16 33.80
C VAL A 601 -20.23 17.52 32.33
N GLY A 602 -19.90 16.54 31.49
CA GLY A 602 -19.75 16.71 30.03
C GLY A 602 -18.34 16.94 29.48
N ARG A 603 -17.26 16.84 30.28
CA ARG A 603 -15.89 16.68 29.74
C ARG A 603 -15.38 15.26 29.95
N SER A 604 -15.24 14.50 28.88
CA SER A 604 -14.64 13.15 28.88
C SER A 604 -13.11 13.14 28.99
N GLU A 605 -12.53 14.14 29.64
CA GLU A 605 -11.09 14.22 29.93
C GLU A 605 -10.89 13.86 31.42
N GLY A 606 -10.13 12.79 31.68
CA GLY A 606 -9.96 12.22 33.02
C GLY A 606 -9.41 13.21 34.06
N ASN A 607 -9.67 12.91 35.34
CA ASN A 607 -9.48 13.79 36.51
C ASN A 607 -8.37 14.85 36.37
N ILE A 608 -8.78 16.06 35.98
CA ILE A 608 -7.94 17.26 35.87
C ILE A 608 -7.38 17.67 37.27
N PHE A 609 -8.03 17.20 38.34
CA PHE A 609 -7.61 17.40 39.72
C PHE A 609 -6.66 16.28 40.18
N ALA A 610 -5.43 16.64 40.53
CA ALA A 610 -4.43 15.70 41.07
C ALA A 610 -4.81 15.08 42.43
N GLN A 611 -5.85 15.60 43.09
CA GLN A 611 -6.46 15.08 44.32
C GLN A 611 -8.00 15.27 44.22
N PRO A 612 -8.78 14.25 43.82
CA PRO A 612 -10.22 14.40 43.64
C PRO A 612 -10.98 14.54 44.96
N GLU A 613 -10.44 14.03 46.07
CA GLU A 613 -11.04 14.07 47.43
C GLU A 613 -10.75 15.38 48.20
N ALA A 614 -10.00 16.32 47.62
CA ALA A 614 -9.65 17.57 48.29
C ALA A 614 -10.87 18.48 48.50
N THR A 615 -10.82 19.38 49.49
CA THR A 615 -11.89 20.37 49.70
C THR A 615 -11.77 21.53 48.71
N PHE A 616 -12.68 21.59 47.73
CA PHE A 616 -12.70 22.65 46.72
C PHE A 616 -13.70 23.77 47.05
N VAL A 617 -13.34 25.01 46.71
CA VAL A 617 -14.28 26.15 46.69
C VAL A 617 -15.10 26.09 45.40
N LYS A 618 -16.43 26.11 45.50
CA LYS A 618 -17.34 26.10 44.34
C LYS A 618 -17.48 27.48 43.69
N GLU A 619 -17.64 28.51 44.49
CA GLU A 619 -17.91 29.88 44.01
C GLU A 619 -17.56 30.95 45.06
N LEU A 620 -17.34 32.18 44.59
CA LEU A 620 -17.07 33.37 45.41
C LEU A 620 -17.89 34.54 44.87
N THR A 621 -18.66 35.22 45.72
CA THR A 621 -19.51 36.35 45.35
C THR A 621 -19.09 37.61 46.09
N TYR A 622 -18.59 38.61 45.36
CA TYR A 622 -18.22 39.92 45.90
C TYR A 622 -19.33 40.94 45.66
N ARG A 623 -19.64 41.77 46.66
CA ARG A 623 -20.60 42.87 46.57
C ARG A 623 -19.92 44.21 46.83
N SER A 624 -20.16 45.20 45.97
CA SER A 624 -19.69 46.58 46.13
C SER A 624 -20.81 47.58 45.87
N SER A 625 -20.72 48.81 46.38
CA SER A 625 -21.76 49.83 46.19
C SER A 625 -21.48 50.72 44.98
N ASN A 626 -22.55 51.05 44.25
CA ASN A 626 -22.56 52.06 43.20
C ASN A 626 -22.63 53.50 43.75
N SER A 627 -22.81 53.68 45.06
CA SER A 627 -22.77 55.00 45.70
C SER A 627 -21.36 55.59 45.76
N LYS A 628 -21.26 56.92 45.59
CA LYS A 628 -19.98 57.65 45.62
C LYS A 628 -19.79 58.31 46.98
N ALA A 629 -18.76 57.90 47.71
CA ALA A 629 -18.37 58.52 48.97
C ALA A 629 -17.76 59.92 48.76
N PRO A 630 -17.99 60.90 49.65
CA PRO A 630 -17.33 62.21 49.58
C PRO A 630 -15.80 62.06 49.67
N GLY A 631 -15.10 62.42 48.60
CA GLY A 631 -13.63 62.41 48.54
C GLY A 631 -13.00 61.38 47.59
N THR A 632 -13.72 60.34 47.16
CA THR A 632 -13.21 59.43 46.11
C THR A 632 -13.55 59.96 44.71
N LEU A 633 -12.70 59.73 43.70
CA LEU A 633 -13.02 60.13 42.32
C LEU A 633 -14.09 59.21 41.70
N GLN A 634 -14.04 57.91 41.98
CA GLN A 634 -14.87 56.87 41.36
C GLN A 634 -15.65 56.04 42.40
N PRO A 635 -16.84 55.51 42.05
CA PRO A 635 -17.56 54.52 42.85
C PRO A 635 -16.76 53.20 43.03
N PRO A 636 -16.76 52.58 44.23
CA PRO A 636 -16.05 51.32 44.48
C PRO A 636 -16.47 50.14 43.58
N ALA A 637 -17.68 50.16 43.01
CA ALA A 637 -18.15 49.15 42.07
C ALA A 637 -17.39 49.12 40.72
N ILE A 638 -16.77 50.23 40.29
CA ILE A 638 -15.98 50.27 39.04
C ILE A 638 -14.83 49.26 39.05
N ASN A 639 -14.35 48.87 40.24
CA ASN A 639 -13.37 47.80 40.39
C ASN A 639 -13.93 46.43 39.97
N LEU A 640 -15.19 46.11 40.31
CA LEU A 640 -15.82 44.84 39.95
C LEU A 640 -16.06 44.72 38.44
N SER A 641 -16.58 45.77 37.81
CA SER A 641 -16.79 45.80 36.34
C SER A 641 -15.47 45.78 35.57
N THR A 642 -14.44 46.46 36.07
CA THR A 642 -13.09 46.41 35.49
C THR A 642 -12.48 45.02 35.61
N ALA A 643 -12.56 44.39 36.79
CA ALA A 643 -12.09 43.02 37.02
C ALA A 643 -12.83 42.01 36.13
N PHE A 644 -14.16 42.10 36.00
CA PHE A 644 -14.97 41.26 35.10
C PHE A 644 -14.46 41.28 33.66
N ARG A 645 -14.21 42.47 33.10
CA ARG A 645 -13.68 42.65 31.74
C ARG A 645 -12.28 42.05 31.60
N LEU A 646 -11.39 42.33 32.57
CA LEU A 646 -10.00 41.84 32.55
C LEU A 646 -9.92 40.31 32.69
N ILE A 647 -10.74 39.70 33.54
CA ILE A 647 -10.82 38.24 33.70
C ILE A 647 -11.33 37.60 32.40
N LYS A 648 -12.36 38.15 31.75
CA LYS A 648 -12.82 37.67 30.43
C LYS A 648 -11.75 37.80 29.34
N GLU A 649 -11.00 38.90 29.29
CA GLU A 649 -9.90 39.11 28.34
C GLU A 649 -8.80 38.04 28.51
N VAL A 650 -8.36 37.79 29.74
CA VAL A 650 -7.34 36.78 30.03
C VAL A 650 -7.90 35.36 29.81
N GLN A 651 -9.19 35.11 30.09
CA GLN A 651 -9.83 33.83 29.76
C GLN A 651 -9.92 33.55 28.25
N LYS A 652 -10.25 34.53 27.38
CA LYS A 652 -10.18 34.31 25.91
C LYS A 652 -8.75 33.97 25.50
N LYS A 653 -7.77 34.77 25.93
CA LYS A 653 -6.33 34.56 25.61
C LYS A 653 -5.78 33.22 26.12
N PHE A 654 -6.13 32.81 27.33
CA PHE A 654 -5.72 31.51 27.89
C PHE A 654 -6.36 30.35 27.12
N LYS A 655 -7.67 30.39 26.84
CA LYS A 655 -8.36 29.35 26.07
C LYS A 655 -7.81 29.21 24.65
N THR A 656 -7.54 30.32 23.95
CA THR A 656 -6.92 30.28 22.63
C THR A 656 -5.53 29.64 22.69
N ARG A 657 -4.68 30.01 23.67
CA ARG A 657 -3.35 29.38 23.81
C ARG A 657 -3.42 27.91 24.19
N GLU A 658 -4.35 27.50 25.05
CA GLU A 658 -4.52 26.09 25.43
C GLU A 658 -5.06 25.26 24.25
N ALA A 659 -5.92 25.83 23.40
CA ALA A 659 -6.32 25.22 22.14
C ALA A 659 -5.12 25.08 21.17
N GLU A 660 -4.36 26.16 20.93
CA GLU A 660 -3.13 26.11 20.12
C GLU A 660 -2.09 25.11 20.65
N GLU A 661 -1.95 24.98 21.98
CA GLU A 661 -1.04 24.03 22.61
C GLU A 661 -1.54 22.59 22.47
N LYS A 662 -2.82 22.33 22.73
CA LYS A 662 -3.46 21.01 22.53
C LYS A 662 -3.40 20.59 21.06
N GLU A 663 -3.57 21.53 20.14
CA GLU A 663 -3.33 21.29 18.72
C GLU A 663 -1.87 20.93 18.46
N ARG A 664 -0.90 21.70 18.96
CA ARG A 664 0.54 21.45 18.76
C ARG A 664 1.02 20.13 19.37
N GLN A 665 0.44 19.70 20.49
CA GLN A 665 0.80 18.44 21.17
C GLN A 665 0.45 17.19 20.36
N GLY A 666 -0.53 17.28 19.45
CA GLY A 666 -0.90 16.19 18.52
C GLY A 666 -0.20 16.25 17.15
N VAL A 667 0.97 16.90 17.03
CA VAL A 667 1.71 17.01 15.76
C VAL A 667 3.02 16.23 15.84
N VAL A 668 3.07 15.10 15.12
CA VAL A 668 4.34 14.45 14.78
C VAL A 668 5.09 15.39 13.83
N GLN A 669 6.26 15.89 14.26
CA GLN A 669 7.12 16.67 13.37
C GLN A 669 7.64 15.77 12.26
N GLN A 670 7.14 15.98 11.03
CA GLN A 670 7.62 15.27 9.86
C GLN A 670 9.08 15.63 9.56
N GLY A 671 9.82 14.68 8.98
CA GLY A 671 11.20 14.92 8.54
C GLY A 671 11.26 15.92 7.37
N ASN A 672 12.41 16.59 7.21
CA ASN A 672 12.59 17.51 6.10
C ASN A 672 12.57 16.78 4.75
N LEU A 673 11.97 17.40 3.73
CA LEU A 673 11.97 16.90 2.37
C LEU A 673 13.38 16.97 1.75
N ILE A 674 13.82 15.89 1.12
CA ILE A 674 15.14 15.77 0.48
C ILE A 674 15.02 16.23 -0.98
N LEU A 675 15.48 17.45 -1.25
CA LEU A 675 15.33 18.09 -2.56
C LEU A 675 16.32 17.54 -3.60
N ASN A 676 15.83 16.63 -4.44
CA ASN A 676 16.53 16.28 -5.69
C ASN A 676 16.57 17.50 -6.64
N LEU A 677 17.76 18.02 -6.92
CA LEU A 677 18.01 19.17 -7.82
C LEU A 677 18.18 18.77 -9.30
N ASN A 678 17.84 17.54 -9.68
CA ASN A 678 18.02 17.04 -11.04
C ASN A 678 16.99 17.66 -12.01
N LYS A 679 17.43 17.97 -13.23
CA LYS A 679 16.57 18.57 -14.28
C LYS A 679 15.48 17.63 -14.83
N GLY A 680 15.41 16.39 -14.34
CA GLY A 680 14.49 15.35 -14.82
C GLY A 680 13.37 14.95 -13.85
N ASN A 681 13.21 15.62 -12.70
CA ASN A 681 12.13 15.30 -11.76
C ASN A 681 10.74 15.47 -12.43
N PRO A 682 9.72 14.69 -12.04
CA PRO A 682 8.34 14.93 -12.42
C PRO A 682 7.89 16.30 -11.88
N LYS A 683 7.28 17.12 -12.75
CA LYS A 683 6.71 18.42 -12.41
C LYS A 683 5.38 18.61 -13.11
N LEU A 684 4.34 18.96 -12.34
CA LEU A 684 3.00 19.24 -12.82
C LEU A 684 2.66 20.70 -12.53
N LYS A 685 2.27 21.44 -13.56
CA LYS A 685 2.08 22.91 -13.51
C LYS A 685 0.62 23.28 -13.48
N ASP A 686 0.36 24.54 -13.14
CA ASP A 686 -0.95 25.19 -13.24
C ASP A 686 -2.03 24.45 -12.42
N LEU A 687 -1.58 23.99 -11.25
CA LEU A 687 -2.37 23.36 -10.19
C LEU A 687 -2.76 24.40 -9.14
N TYR A 688 -3.98 24.32 -8.65
CA TYR A 688 -4.45 25.00 -7.44
C TYR A 688 -4.41 24.03 -6.25
N ILE A 689 -4.27 24.58 -5.03
CA ILE A 689 -4.33 23.83 -3.78
C ILE A 689 -5.62 24.12 -2.98
N ARG A 690 -6.25 23.06 -2.49
CA ARG A 690 -7.33 23.03 -1.48
C ARG A 690 -6.80 22.23 -0.28
N PRO A 691 -6.87 22.73 0.97
CA PRO A 691 -7.24 24.08 1.36
C PRO A 691 -6.30 25.13 0.76
N SER A 692 -6.82 26.34 0.53
CA SER A 692 -6.00 27.42 -0.01
C SER A 692 -5.12 28.03 1.08
N ILE A 693 -3.80 28.09 0.82
CA ILE A 693 -2.78 28.62 1.75
C ILE A 693 -3.01 30.11 2.05
N THR A 694 -3.51 30.85 1.07
CA THR A 694 -3.82 32.29 1.15
C THR A 694 -5.26 32.57 0.71
N GLN A 695 -5.83 33.71 1.14
CA GLN A 695 -7.22 34.10 0.84
C GLN A 695 -7.53 34.24 -0.67
N ARG A 696 -6.53 34.53 -1.50
CA ARG A 696 -6.68 34.52 -2.96
C ARG A 696 -6.11 33.21 -3.50
N ARG A 697 -6.91 32.47 -4.28
CA ARG A 697 -6.41 31.34 -5.08
C ARG A 697 -5.26 31.82 -5.98
N SER A 698 -4.24 31.00 -6.14
CA SER A 698 -3.12 31.24 -7.05
C SER A 698 -2.57 29.89 -7.52
N PRO A 699 -2.23 29.74 -8.80
CA PRO A 699 -1.66 28.50 -9.31
C PRO A 699 -0.23 28.29 -8.77
N GLY A 700 0.21 27.05 -8.75
CA GLY A 700 1.57 26.63 -8.40
C GLY A 700 2.04 25.43 -9.23
N THR A 701 3.19 24.88 -8.86
CA THR A 701 3.78 23.70 -9.48
C THR A 701 4.01 22.63 -8.41
N LEU A 702 3.56 21.40 -8.66
CA LEU A 702 3.85 20.23 -7.84
C LEU A 702 5.08 19.50 -8.40
N GLU A 703 6.10 19.31 -7.57
CA GLU A 703 7.35 18.63 -7.92
C GLU A 703 7.54 17.37 -7.08
N ALA A 704 7.89 16.25 -7.69
CA ALA A 704 8.21 15.02 -6.97
C ALA A 704 9.73 14.91 -6.69
N HIS A 705 10.09 14.47 -5.48
CA HIS A 705 11.47 14.34 -5.01
C HIS A 705 11.73 12.91 -4.46
N THR A 706 12.77 12.72 -3.63
CA THR A 706 13.22 11.38 -3.20
C THR A 706 12.36 10.76 -2.09
N ASN A 707 11.71 11.57 -1.27
CA ASN A 707 10.94 11.12 -0.11
C ASN A 707 9.59 11.85 0.05
N GLY A 708 9.12 12.55 -0.98
CA GLY A 708 7.87 13.30 -0.96
C GLY A 708 7.68 14.24 -2.16
N PHE A 709 6.55 14.94 -2.15
CA PHE A 709 6.20 16.01 -3.07
C PHE A 709 6.48 17.39 -2.44
N ARG A 710 6.72 18.39 -3.30
CA ARG A 710 6.73 19.82 -2.95
C ARG A 710 5.79 20.57 -3.88
N PHE A 711 4.78 21.23 -3.33
CA PHE A 711 4.00 22.22 -4.06
C PHE A 711 4.61 23.60 -3.84
N GLY A 712 5.11 24.24 -4.91
CA GLY A 712 5.67 25.59 -4.87
C GLY A 712 4.74 26.62 -5.52
N MET A 713 4.44 27.70 -4.79
CA MET A 713 3.71 28.85 -5.33
C MET A 713 4.68 29.89 -5.91
N TYR A 714 4.23 30.68 -6.89
CA TYR A 714 5.02 31.74 -7.52
C TYR A 714 5.54 32.85 -6.57
N ARG A 715 5.07 32.88 -5.30
CA ARG A 715 5.54 33.80 -4.25
C ARG A 715 6.60 33.22 -3.30
N GLY A 716 7.03 31.97 -3.49
CA GLY A 716 8.07 31.31 -2.69
C GLY A 716 7.57 30.51 -1.48
N GLU A 717 6.30 30.65 -1.12
CA GLU A 717 5.60 29.73 -0.22
C GLU A 717 5.56 28.31 -0.83
N HIS A 718 5.75 27.30 0.01
CA HIS A 718 5.74 25.90 -0.40
C HIS A 718 5.15 24.99 0.67
N VAL A 719 4.55 23.88 0.21
CA VAL A 719 4.02 22.80 1.06
C VAL A 719 4.73 21.50 0.68
N ASP A 720 5.33 20.86 1.67
CA ASP A 720 6.00 19.57 1.52
C ASP A 720 5.12 18.44 2.07
N ILE A 721 5.02 17.33 1.33
CA ILE A 721 4.21 16.14 1.68
C ILE A 721 5.10 14.91 1.51
N LEU A 722 5.44 14.22 2.60
CA LEU A 722 6.29 13.02 2.55
C LEU A 722 5.53 11.80 2.01
N TYR A 723 6.22 10.92 1.27
CA TYR A 723 5.67 9.66 0.72
C TYR A 723 5.15 8.68 1.79
N GLY A 724 5.43 8.91 3.08
CA GLY A 724 4.80 8.17 4.19
C GLY A 724 3.30 8.44 4.37
N ASN A 725 2.70 9.31 3.55
CA ASN A 725 1.27 9.62 3.49
C ASN A 725 0.80 9.70 2.00
N PRO A 726 0.11 8.68 1.46
CA PRO A 726 -0.37 8.65 0.07
C PRO A 726 -1.84 9.17 -0.08
N CYS A 727 -2.51 8.69 -1.14
CA CYS A 727 -3.94 8.74 -1.54
C CYS A 727 -4.27 9.60 -2.78
N ASP A 728 -5.53 9.50 -3.24
CA ASP A 728 -5.95 9.80 -4.62
C ASP A 728 -7.29 10.50 -4.83
N GLY A 729 -7.46 11.07 -6.03
CA GLY A 729 -8.71 10.95 -6.79
C GLY A 729 -9.40 12.23 -7.30
N GLU A 730 -10.07 12.09 -8.47
CA GLU A 730 -10.68 13.15 -9.31
C GLU A 730 -12.04 13.75 -8.87
N MET A 731 -12.34 14.94 -9.41
CA MET A 731 -13.52 15.15 -10.30
C MET A 731 -13.33 16.37 -11.21
N ILE A 732 -12.55 17.34 -10.73
CA ILE A 732 -11.54 18.00 -11.55
C ILE A 732 -10.39 16.99 -11.76
N ILE A 733 -9.56 17.10 -12.81
CA ILE A 733 -8.33 16.27 -12.86
C ILE A 733 -7.46 16.69 -11.67
N LEU A 734 -7.41 15.85 -10.63
CA LEU A 734 -6.89 16.23 -9.32
C LEU A 734 -6.28 15.05 -8.56
N LEU A 735 -5.29 15.38 -7.74
CA LEU A 735 -4.59 14.47 -6.83
C LEU A 735 -4.97 14.86 -5.40
N HIS A 736 -5.73 14.02 -4.71
CA HIS A 736 -6.14 14.22 -3.32
C HIS A 736 -5.25 13.38 -2.40
N PHE A 737 -4.48 13.98 -1.51
CA PHE A 737 -3.69 13.26 -0.50
C PHE A 737 -4.43 13.27 0.85
N HIS A 738 -4.64 12.08 1.41
CA HIS A 738 -5.33 11.83 2.68
C HIS A 738 -4.30 11.31 3.70
N LEU A 739 -3.75 12.23 4.47
CA LEU A 739 -2.60 11.96 5.32
C LEU A 739 -2.99 11.12 6.54
N LYS A 740 -2.15 10.17 6.97
CA LYS A 740 -2.34 9.48 8.26
C LYS A 740 -2.09 10.43 9.44
N HIS A 741 -1.24 11.44 9.24
CA HIS A 741 -0.92 12.49 10.21
C HIS A 741 -1.27 13.87 9.63
N PRO A 742 -2.16 14.67 10.25
CA PRO A 742 -2.54 15.97 9.73
C PRO A 742 -1.39 16.98 9.83
N ILE A 743 -1.16 17.75 8.76
CA ILE A 743 -0.16 18.81 8.74
C ILE A 743 -0.81 20.18 8.99
N ILE A 744 -0.01 21.16 9.43
CA ILE A 744 -0.47 22.53 9.61
C ILE A 744 -0.25 23.29 8.30
N ILE A 745 -1.31 23.88 7.74
CA ILE A 745 -1.25 24.81 6.62
C ILE A 745 -1.82 26.15 7.10
N GLY A 746 -1.00 27.20 7.07
CA GLY A 746 -1.33 28.50 7.66
C GLY A 746 -1.57 28.40 9.17
N LYS A 747 -2.82 28.57 9.60
CA LYS A 747 -3.24 28.50 11.02
C LYS A 747 -4.01 27.22 11.39
N LYS A 748 -4.35 26.34 10.44
CA LYS A 748 -5.23 25.19 10.69
C LYS A 748 -4.56 23.86 10.35
N LYS A 749 -4.98 22.79 11.04
CA LYS A 749 -4.62 21.40 10.70
C LYS A 749 -5.47 20.90 9.54
N TYR A 750 -4.85 20.14 8.65
CA TYR A 750 -5.52 19.45 7.55
C TYR A 750 -4.98 18.03 7.41
N ARG A 751 -5.91 17.07 7.38
CA ARG A 751 -5.65 15.67 7.00
C ARG A 751 -5.74 15.49 5.48
N ASP A 752 -6.59 16.27 4.84
CA ASP A 752 -6.99 16.16 3.45
C ASP A 752 -6.46 17.34 2.61
N ILE A 753 -5.78 17.07 1.50
CA ILE A 753 -5.15 18.08 0.63
C ILE A 753 -5.39 17.72 -0.84
N GLN A 754 -5.87 18.66 -1.65
CA GLN A 754 -6.19 18.45 -3.07
C GLN A 754 -5.39 19.39 -3.98
N PHE A 755 -4.76 18.83 -5.01
CA PHE A 755 -4.11 19.56 -6.09
C PHE A 755 -4.87 19.37 -7.40
N TYR A 756 -5.38 20.45 -8.01
CA TYR A 756 -6.36 20.35 -9.09
C TYR A 756 -6.19 21.42 -10.18
N THR A 757 -6.59 21.12 -11.42
CA THR A 757 -6.62 22.08 -12.55
C THR A 757 -8.03 22.14 -13.14
N GLU A 758 -8.78 23.21 -12.86
CA GLU A 758 -10.18 23.39 -13.31
C GLU A 758 -10.27 23.34 -14.85
N VAL A 759 -11.09 22.44 -15.42
CA VAL A 759 -11.28 22.25 -16.87
C VAL A 759 -12.74 22.52 -17.24
N GLY A 760 -13.01 23.77 -17.58
CA GLY A 760 -14.35 24.27 -17.91
C GLY A 760 -14.61 25.62 -17.24
N GLU A 761 -14.30 26.71 -17.93
CA GLU A 761 -14.78 28.03 -17.56
C GLU A 761 -16.17 28.21 -18.19
N ILE A 762 -17.22 28.35 -17.37
CA ILE A 762 -18.56 28.64 -17.90
C ILE A 762 -18.58 30.10 -18.35
N THR A 763 -18.21 30.33 -19.62
CA THR A 763 -18.24 31.65 -20.27
C THR A 763 -19.69 32.10 -20.47
N THR A 764 -20.32 32.56 -19.39
CA THR A 764 -21.61 33.28 -19.38
C THR A 764 -21.45 34.70 -19.95
N ASP A 765 -20.81 34.80 -21.11
CA ASP A 765 -20.69 36.05 -21.85
C ASP A 765 -22.04 36.37 -22.50
N LEU A 766 -22.93 37.00 -21.71
CA LEU A 766 -24.28 37.44 -22.11
C LEU A 766 -24.21 38.67 -23.07
N GLY A 767 -23.22 38.66 -23.96
CA GLY A 767 -22.71 39.75 -24.80
C GLY A 767 -23.33 39.85 -26.20
N LYS A 768 -24.67 39.82 -26.30
CA LYS A 768 -25.44 40.36 -27.44
C LYS A 768 -24.99 40.01 -28.89
N HIS A 769 -24.76 38.74 -29.22
CA HIS A 769 -24.80 38.32 -30.63
C HIS A 769 -25.69 37.09 -30.84
N GLN A 770 -26.90 37.32 -31.37
CA GLN A 770 -27.77 36.25 -31.87
C GLN A 770 -27.45 35.94 -33.34
N HIS A 771 -27.60 34.65 -33.66
CA HIS A 771 -27.40 33.99 -34.96
C HIS A 771 -25.97 33.74 -35.44
N MET A 772 -25.74 32.45 -35.70
CA MET A 772 -24.79 31.89 -36.67
C MET A 772 -23.33 31.73 -36.21
N HIS A 773 -23.06 30.67 -35.43
CA HIS A 773 -22.24 29.53 -35.92
C HIS A 773 -22.28 28.32 -34.95
N ASP A 774 -23.17 27.35 -35.21
CA ASP A 774 -23.13 25.99 -34.59
C ASP A 774 -21.76 25.30 -34.81
N ARG A 775 -21.04 25.71 -35.86
CA ARG A 775 -19.70 25.24 -36.20
C ARG A 775 -18.61 25.81 -35.30
N ASP A 776 -18.85 26.95 -34.66
CA ASP A 776 -17.90 27.58 -33.75
C ASP A 776 -18.15 27.09 -32.32
N ASP A 777 -19.43 26.84 -31.95
CA ASP A 777 -19.79 26.07 -30.74
C ASP A 777 -19.19 24.66 -30.77
N LEU A 778 -19.31 23.95 -31.90
CA LEU A 778 -18.70 22.63 -32.08
C LEU A 778 -17.16 22.68 -32.09
N GLN A 779 -16.54 23.78 -32.55
CA GLN A 779 -15.10 23.98 -32.40
C GLN A 779 -14.69 24.27 -30.95
N ALA A 780 -15.50 24.99 -30.18
CA ALA A 780 -15.27 25.20 -28.75
C ALA A 780 -15.37 23.87 -27.98
N GLU A 781 -16.40 23.07 -28.23
CA GLU A 781 -16.55 21.74 -27.63
C GLU A 781 -15.39 20.80 -28.03
N GLN A 782 -14.98 20.83 -29.30
CA GLN A 782 -13.89 20.00 -29.80
C GLN A 782 -12.52 20.43 -29.23
N ALA A 783 -12.27 21.74 -29.09
CA ALA A 783 -11.10 22.27 -28.39
C ALA A 783 -11.11 21.94 -26.89
N GLU A 784 -12.28 21.93 -26.24
CA GLU A 784 -12.41 21.51 -24.84
C GLU A 784 -12.11 20.00 -24.69
N ARG A 785 -12.65 19.16 -25.59
CA ARG A 785 -12.35 17.72 -25.64
C ARG A 785 -10.84 17.46 -25.84
N GLU A 786 -10.20 18.18 -26.76
CA GLU A 786 -8.74 18.11 -26.96
C GLU A 786 -7.95 18.58 -25.73
N LEU A 787 -8.37 19.66 -25.07
CA LEU A 787 -7.75 20.15 -23.84
C LEU A 787 -7.89 19.13 -22.68
N ARG A 788 -9.08 18.55 -22.51
CA ARG A 788 -9.36 17.49 -21.52
C ARG A 788 -8.48 16.26 -21.78
N GLN A 789 -8.39 15.77 -23.02
CA GLN A 789 -7.52 14.64 -23.39
C GLN A 789 -6.03 14.96 -23.16
N ARG A 790 -5.59 16.16 -23.54
CA ARG A 790 -4.21 16.62 -23.35
C ARG A 790 -3.82 16.71 -21.88
N LEU A 791 -4.69 17.27 -21.03
CA LEU A 791 -4.45 17.36 -19.59
C LEU A 791 -4.46 15.97 -18.94
N LYS A 792 -5.41 15.09 -19.28
CA LYS A 792 -5.39 13.68 -18.83
C LYS A 792 -4.09 12.97 -19.19
N SER A 793 -3.61 13.14 -20.42
CA SER A 793 -2.33 12.58 -20.87
C SER A 793 -1.15 13.11 -20.06
N VAL A 794 -1.14 14.41 -19.71
CA VAL A 794 -0.09 15.04 -18.87
C VAL A 794 -0.12 14.52 -17.43
N PHE A 795 -1.31 14.31 -16.84
CA PHE A 795 -1.45 13.74 -15.49
C PHE A 795 -1.07 12.26 -15.44
N LYS A 796 -1.50 11.41 -16.40
CA LYS A 796 -1.04 10.00 -16.51
C LYS A 796 0.50 9.97 -16.60
N ASN A 797 1.07 10.77 -17.51
CA ASN A 797 2.52 10.95 -17.64
C ASN A 797 3.23 11.51 -16.39
N PHE A 798 2.53 12.07 -15.41
CA PHE A 798 3.11 12.47 -14.13
C PHE A 798 3.07 11.30 -13.15
N ILE A 799 1.91 10.64 -13.01
CA ILE A 799 1.69 9.42 -12.21
C ILE A 799 2.72 8.33 -12.58
N ASP A 800 2.81 7.94 -13.86
CA ASP A 800 3.73 6.91 -14.37
C ASP A 800 5.20 7.17 -13.93
N LYS A 801 5.57 8.46 -13.83
CA LYS A 801 6.94 8.89 -13.48
C LYS A 801 7.16 9.04 -11.97
N VAL A 802 6.10 9.27 -11.19
CA VAL A 802 6.16 9.22 -9.73
C VAL A 802 6.26 7.77 -9.27
N GLU A 803 5.39 6.89 -9.76
CA GLU A 803 5.43 5.45 -9.48
C GLU A 803 6.77 4.81 -9.89
N GLY A 804 7.30 5.21 -11.04
CA GLY A 804 8.63 4.80 -11.51
C GLY A 804 9.80 5.25 -10.61
N ILE A 805 9.62 6.33 -9.82
CA ILE A 805 10.61 6.84 -8.85
C ILE A 805 10.40 6.26 -7.45
N THR A 806 9.14 6.05 -7.02
CA THR A 806 8.80 5.43 -5.73
C THR A 806 8.93 3.91 -5.76
N HIS A 807 9.05 3.31 -6.95
CA HIS A 807 9.09 1.86 -7.17
C HIS A 807 7.86 1.13 -6.58
N GLY A 808 6.68 1.76 -6.64
CA GLY A 808 5.44 1.22 -6.06
C GLY A 808 5.31 1.41 -4.55
N GLN A 809 6.08 2.30 -3.92
CA GLN A 809 5.84 2.71 -2.52
C GLN A 809 4.70 3.72 -2.36
N VAL A 810 4.31 4.36 -3.46
CA VAL A 810 3.10 5.18 -3.59
C VAL A 810 2.50 4.77 -4.93
N GLU A 811 1.31 4.19 -4.88
CA GLU A 811 0.46 3.81 -6.01
C GLU A 811 -0.70 4.81 -6.09
N PHE A 812 -1.22 5.08 -7.29
CA PHE A 812 -2.34 6.03 -7.48
C PHE A 812 -3.65 5.29 -7.84
N ASP A 813 -4.55 5.22 -6.86
CA ASP A 813 -5.82 4.48 -6.91
C ASP A 813 -6.89 5.21 -7.78
N VAL A 814 -7.60 4.48 -8.65
CA VAL A 814 -8.61 5.06 -9.57
C VAL A 814 -10.03 4.72 -9.08
N PRO A 815 -10.93 5.71 -8.88
CA PRO A 815 -12.30 5.44 -8.46
C PRO A 815 -13.15 4.71 -9.52
N PHE A 816 -13.74 3.58 -9.13
CA PHE A 816 -14.65 2.77 -9.94
C PHE A 816 -16.02 3.47 -10.07
N ARG A 817 -16.17 4.31 -11.10
CA ARG A 817 -17.38 5.10 -11.32
C ARG A 817 -18.66 4.26 -11.43
N ASP A 818 -18.56 3.07 -12.02
CA ASP A 818 -19.70 2.18 -12.29
C ASP A 818 -20.22 1.45 -11.04
N LEU A 819 -19.39 1.38 -9.98
CA LEU A 819 -19.78 0.91 -8.64
C LEU A 819 -20.20 2.08 -7.74
N GLY A 820 -20.18 3.32 -8.25
CA GLY A 820 -20.53 4.50 -7.49
C GLY A 820 -22.04 4.63 -7.25
N PHE A 821 -22.41 5.10 -6.06
CA PHE A 821 -23.81 5.29 -5.66
C PHE A 821 -24.02 6.67 -5.02
N MET A 822 -25.23 7.20 -5.17
CA MET A 822 -25.60 8.48 -4.55
C MET A 822 -25.93 8.28 -3.08
N GLY A 823 -25.42 9.16 -2.21
CA GLY A 823 -25.69 9.14 -0.77
C GLY A 823 -25.33 10.45 -0.08
N VAL A 824 -25.69 10.59 1.19
CA VAL A 824 -25.48 11.81 2.00
C VAL A 824 -24.56 11.48 3.19
N PRO A 825 -23.22 11.54 3.01
CA PRO A 825 -22.25 11.34 4.08
C PRO A 825 -22.04 12.59 4.96
N SER A 826 -22.73 13.70 4.66
CA SER A 826 -22.62 14.95 5.42
C SER A 826 -23.87 15.84 5.26
N ARG A 827 -23.90 16.75 4.26
CA ARG A 827 -25.01 17.72 4.07
C ARG A 827 -25.56 17.78 2.65
N SER A 828 -24.81 17.34 1.65
CA SER A 828 -25.22 17.24 0.25
C SER A 828 -25.33 15.77 -0.19
N THR A 829 -26.15 15.51 -1.22
CA THR A 829 -26.20 14.20 -1.89
C THR A 829 -25.09 14.15 -2.92
N VAL A 830 -24.08 13.32 -2.66
CA VAL A 830 -22.86 13.19 -3.46
C VAL A 830 -22.79 11.81 -4.09
N LEU A 831 -21.98 11.67 -5.14
CA LEU A 831 -21.63 10.37 -5.70
C LEU A 831 -20.45 9.80 -4.90
N LEU A 832 -20.70 8.80 -4.06
CA LEU A 832 -19.65 8.02 -3.42
C LEU A 832 -19.13 7.00 -4.44
N GLN A 833 -17.81 6.82 -4.50
CA GLN A 833 -17.15 5.94 -5.45
C GLN A 833 -16.13 5.06 -4.71
N PRO A 834 -16.17 3.73 -4.85
CA PRO A 834 -15.12 2.88 -4.30
C PRO A 834 -13.86 2.93 -5.18
N THR A 835 -12.70 2.81 -4.56
CA THR A 835 -11.40 2.54 -5.19
C THR A 835 -10.98 1.11 -4.83
N THR A 836 -9.72 0.71 -5.06
CA THR A 836 -9.22 -0.62 -4.65
C THR A 836 -9.27 -0.82 -3.12
N HIS A 837 -9.04 0.25 -2.34
CA HIS A 837 -8.89 0.17 -0.87
C HIS A 837 -9.75 1.16 -0.07
N CYS A 838 -10.46 2.10 -0.71
CA CYS A 838 -11.26 3.13 -0.01
C CYS A 838 -12.66 3.31 -0.61
N LEU A 839 -13.62 3.78 0.19
CA LEU A 839 -14.82 4.45 -0.31
C LEU A 839 -14.60 5.97 -0.22
N VAL A 840 -14.72 6.69 -1.34
CA VAL A 840 -14.39 8.12 -1.42
C VAL A 840 -15.52 8.97 -2.01
N ASN A 841 -15.70 10.16 -1.44
CA ASN A 841 -16.17 11.34 -2.15
C ASN A 841 -15.15 12.47 -1.98
N ILE A 842 -14.63 12.87 -3.13
CA ILE A 842 -13.46 13.74 -3.37
C ILE A 842 -13.88 14.95 -4.23
N THR A 843 -15.16 14.98 -4.61
CA THR A 843 -15.72 15.84 -5.66
C THR A 843 -16.23 17.17 -5.06
N GLU A 844 -16.85 17.09 -3.88
CA GLU A 844 -17.34 18.21 -3.07
C GLU A 844 -16.53 18.38 -1.77
N GLN A 845 -16.85 19.42 -0.99
CA GLN A 845 -16.29 19.61 0.35
C GLN A 845 -17.40 19.67 1.41
N PRO A 846 -17.24 19.03 2.59
CA PRO A 846 -16.06 18.26 3.04
C PRO A 846 -15.85 16.97 2.23
N THR A 847 -14.58 16.59 2.07
CA THR A 847 -14.20 15.30 1.48
C THR A 847 -14.50 14.18 2.46
N PHE A 848 -15.06 13.08 1.95
CA PHE A 848 -15.43 11.90 2.74
C PHE A 848 -14.59 10.72 2.28
N ILE A 849 -13.82 10.11 3.17
CA ILE A 849 -12.91 9.01 2.86
C ILE A 849 -12.97 7.98 3.99
N ILE A 850 -13.25 6.73 3.61
CA ILE A 850 -13.22 5.56 4.50
C ILE A 850 -12.28 4.53 3.89
N THR A 851 -11.19 4.20 4.60
CA THR A 851 -10.31 3.08 4.24
C THR A 851 -11.00 1.78 4.65
N LEU A 852 -11.19 0.87 3.69
CA LEU A 852 -11.96 -0.36 3.90
C LEU A 852 -11.26 -1.32 4.88
N ASP A 853 -9.92 -1.35 4.86
CA ASP A 853 -9.11 -2.12 5.81
C ASP A 853 -9.38 -1.75 7.29
N GLU A 854 -9.88 -0.55 7.57
CA GLU A 854 -10.19 -0.04 8.93
C GLU A 854 -11.64 -0.36 9.38
N VAL A 855 -12.49 -0.89 8.50
CA VAL A 855 -13.91 -1.23 8.77
C VAL A 855 -14.02 -2.64 9.33
N GLU A 856 -14.75 -2.81 10.44
CA GLU A 856 -15.05 -4.11 11.05
C GLU A 856 -16.38 -4.67 10.52
N LEU A 857 -17.43 -3.84 10.46
CA LEU A 857 -18.69 -4.20 9.82
C LEU A 857 -19.40 -2.98 9.20
N VAL A 858 -20.43 -3.28 8.42
CA VAL A 858 -21.43 -2.30 7.97
C VAL A 858 -22.82 -2.70 8.47
N HIS A 859 -23.58 -1.73 8.97
CA HIS A 859 -25.00 -1.93 9.30
C HIS A 859 -25.87 -1.07 8.37
N PHE A 860 -26.82 -1.70 7.69
CA PHE A 860 -27.83 -0.98 6.90
C PHE A 860 -29.03 -0.66 7.78
N GLU A 861 -29.31 0.63 8.01
CA GLU A 861 -30.48 1.07 8.78
C GLU A 861 -31.65 1.43 7.85
N ARG A 862 -32.87 1.31 8.38
CA ARG A 862 -34.12 1.68 7.70
C ARG A 862 -34.38 0.87 6.42
N VAL A 863 -33.94 -0.39 6.38
CA VAL A 863 -34.20 -1.31 5.25
C VAL A 863 -35.65 -1.80 5.33
N GLN A 864 -36.57 -1.04 4.73
CA GLN A 864 -38.01 -1.37 4.67
C GLN A 864 -38.59 -1.15 3.28
N PHE A 865 -39.44 -2.07 2.81
CA PHE A 865 -40.02 -2.06 1.46
C PHE A 865 -40.84 -0.79 1.09
N HIS A 866 -41.36 -0.07 2.09
CA HIS A 866 -42.10 1.18 1.88
C HIS A 866 -41.24 2.45 1.92
N LEU A 867 -39.94 2.35 2.26
CA LEU A 867 -39.00 3.46 2.20
C LEU A 867 -38.29 3.48 0.83
N LYS A 868 -38.07 4.66 0.28
CA LYS A 868 -37.37 4.83 -1.01
C LYS A 868 -35.85 4.79 -0.86
N ASN A 869 -35.37 5.14 0.33
CA ASN A 869 -33.96 5.27 0.66
C ASN A 869 -33.69 4.59 2.01
N PHE A 870 -32.51 3.99 2.15
CA PHE A 870 -31.97 3.43 3.39
C PHE A 870 -30.73 4.23 3.82
N ASP A 871 -30.21 3.96 5.02
CA ASP A 871 -28.91 4.51 5.48
C ASP A 871 -27.90 3.39 5.71
N MET A 872 -26.61 3.72 5.71
CA MET A 872 -25.51 2.79 5.91
C MET A 872 -24.53 3.34 6.95
N VAL A 873 -24.21 2.54 7.96
CA VAL A 873 -23.32 2.90 9.07
C VAL A 873 -22.05 2.07 9.01
N PHE A 874 -20.89 2.74 8.99
CA PHE A 874 -19.58 2.10 9.05
C PHE A 874 -19.09 2.00 10.49
N VAL A 875 -18.84 0.78 10.95
CA VAL A 875 -18.24 0.50 12.26
C VAL A 875 -16.77 0.15 12.07
N PHE A 876 -15.89 0.83 12.79
CA PHE A 876 -14.44 0.68 12.65
C PHE A 876 -13.85 -0.35 13.61
N LYS A 877 -12.68 -0.88 13.25
CA LYS A 877 -11.88 -1.83 14.06
C LYS A 877 -11.35 -1.22 15.36
N ASP A 878 -11.17 0.11 15.39
CA ASP A 878 -10.93 0.87 16.62
C ASP A 878 -12.27 1.41 17.15
N TYR A 879 -12.79 0.81 18.21
CA TYR A 879 -14.06 1.24 18.81
C TYR A 879 -13.98 2.63 19.47
N LYS A 880 -12.78 3.22 19.64
CA LYS A 880 -12.61 4.60 20.12
C LYS A 880 -12.82 5.63 19.00
N ARG A 881 -12.78 5.20 17.74
CA ARG A 881 -13.20 6.00 16.58
C ARG A 881 -14.73 6.03 16.50
N LYS A 882 -15.29 7.21 16.21
CA LYS A 882 -16.73 7.35 15.96
C LYS A 882 -17.12 6.61 14.67
N VAL A 883 -18.31 6.00 14.67
CA VAL A 883 -18.93 5.49 13.45
C VAL A 883 -19.20 6.62 12.45
N GLU A 884 -19.18 6.30 11.16
CA GLU A 884 -19.51 7.24 10.08
C GLU A 884 -20.81 6.80 9.40
N HIS A 885 -21.67 7.76 9.06
CA HIS A 885 -23.01 7.52 8.50
C HIS A 885 -23.10 8.01 7.05
N VAL A 886 -23.61 7.17 6.15
CA VAL A 886 -23.96 7.54 4.77
C VAL A 886 -25.48 7.39 4.63
N ASN A 887 -26.17 8.52 4.64
CA ASN A 887 -27.63 8.56 4.71
C ASN A 887 -28.29 8.62 3.31
N ALA A 888 -29.57 8.30 3.25
CA ALA A 888 -30.45 8.51 2.11
C ALA A 888 -29.99 7.86 0.80
N ILE A 889 -29.40 6.67 0.86
CA ILE A 889 -28.98 5.87 -0.30
C ILE A 889 -30.24 5.27 -0.98
N PRO A 890 -30.42 5.38 -2.31
CA PRO A 890 -31.58 4.81 -2.99
C PRO A 890 -31.68 3.29 -2.86
N MET A 891 -32.86 2.75 -2.54
CA MET A 891 -33.10 1.30 -2.43
C MET A 891 -32.76 0.52 -3.71
N THR A 892 -32.81 1.17 -4.88
CA THR A 892 -32.36 0.58 -6.16
C THR A 892 -30.88 0.20 -6.21
N SER A 893 -30.06 0.74 -5.28
CA SER A 893 -28.64 0.45 -5.16
C SER A 893 -28.32 -0.55 -4.05
N LEU A 894 -29.32 -1.00 -3.27
CA LEU A 894 -29.10 -1.86 -2.10
C LEU A 894 -28.35 -3.17 -2.46
N ASP A 895 -28.82 -3.90 -3.48
CA ASP A 895 -28.17 -5.13 -3.93
C ASP A 895 -26.76 -4.88 -4.51
N SER A 896 -26.54 -3.73 -5.16
CA SER A 896 -25.23 -3.36 -5.70
C SER A 896 -24.23 -3.04 -4.58
N VAL A 897 -24.67 -2.36 -3.52
CA VAL A 897 -23.84 -2.09 -2.33
C VAL A 897 -23.59 -3.38 -1.54
N LYS A 898 -24.57 -4.27 -1.42
CA LYS A 898 -24.39 -5.62 -0.83
C LYS A 898 -23.39 -6.48 -1.60
N ASP A 899 -23.46 -6.51 -2.93
CA ASP A 899 -22.50 -7.24 -3.76
C ASP A 899 -21.10 -6.61 -3.72
N TRP A 900 -21.00 -5.28 -3.61
CA TRP A 900 -19.73 -4.59 -3.40
C TRP A 900 -19.11 -4.95 -2.04
N LEU A 901 -19.85 -4.88 -0.93
CA LEU A 901 -19.35 -5.28 0.39
C LEU A 901 -18.98 -6.76 0.46
N ASN A 902 -19.75 -7.64 -0.20
CA ASN A 902 -19.40 -9.05 -0.40
C ASN A 902 -18.06 -9.21 -1.14
N SER A 903 -17.76 -8.37 -2.13
CA SER A 903 -16.50 -8.41 -2.89
C SER A 903 -15.29 -7.82 -2.16
N CYS A 904 -15.54 -7.07 -1.09
CA CYS A 904 -14.52 -6.53 -0.19
C CYS A 904 -14.32 -7.37 1.07
N ASP A 905 -14.94 -8.57 1.16
CA ASP A 905 -14.94 -9.45 2.33
C ASP A 905 -15.45 -8.79 3.63
N ILE A 906 -16.30 -7.75 3.52
CA ILE A 906 -16.86 -7.03 4.67
C ILE A 906 -18.16 -7.70 5.12
N LYS A 907 -18.25 -8.01 6.42
CA LYS A 907 -19.48 -8.47 7.08
C LYS A 907 -20.49 -7.32 7.14
N TYR A 908 -21.71 -7.56 6.65
CA TYR A 908 -22.85 -6.64 6.86
C TYR A 908 -24.02 -7.27 7.61
N THR A 909 -24.88 -6.40 8.12
CA THR A 909 -26.12 -6.68 8.86
C THR A 909 -27.21 -5.68 8.43
N GLU A 910 -28.47 -6.01 8.65
CA GLU A 910 -29.63 -5.24 8.16
C GLU A 910 -30.64 -4.98 9.27
N GLY A 911 -30.97 -3.71 9.50
CA GLY A 911 -31.85 -3.24 10.56
C GLY A 911 -33.01 -2.39 10.05
N ILE A 912 -34.18 -2.61 10.65
CA ILE A 912 -35.39 -1.82 10.40
C ILE A 912 -35.32 -0.46 11.14
N GLN A 913 -34.78 -0.47 12.37
CA GLN A 913 -34.68 0.70 13.23
C GLN A 913 -33.33 1.43 13.02
N SER A 914 -33.24 2.68 13.47
CA SER A 914 -31.97 3.42 13.56
C SER A 914 -31.46 3.37 15.00
N LEU A 915 -30.18 3.06 15.19
CA LEU A 915 -29.62 2.71 16.50
C LEU A 915 -28.85 3.87 17.13
N ASN A 916 -28.86 3.95 18.47
CA ASN A 916 -28.05 4.92 19.20
C ASN A 916 -26.60 4.44 19.34
N TRP A 917 -25.84 4.54 18.24
CA TRP A 917 -24.43 4.16 18.17
C TRP A 917 -23.55 4.84 19.23
N ALA A 918 -23.88 6.07 19.66
CA ALA A 918 -23.15 6.75 20.73
C ALA A 918 -23.32 6.06 22.09
N LYS A 919 -24.48 5.45 22.37
CA LYS A 919 -24.70 4.61 23.55
C LYS A 919 -24.05 3.24 23.39
N ILE A 920 -24.24 2.58 22.23
CA ILE A 920 -23.69 1.24 21.94
C ILE A 920 -22.16 1.24 22.02
N MET A 921 -21.49 2.16 21.31
CA MET A 921 -20.03 2.26 21.33
C MET A 921 -19.51 2.67 22.72
N LYS A 922 -20.30 3.39 23.54
CA LYS A 922 -19.91 3.63 24.94
C LYS A 922 -19.88 2.33 25.75
N THR A 923 -20.93 1.49 25.68
CA THR A 923 -20.96 0.18 26.35
C THR A 923 -19.81 -0.72 25.88
N ILE A 924 -19.55 -0.80 24.57
CA ILE A 924 -18.47 -1.62 24.01
C ILE A 924 -17.08 -1.13 24.43
N ASN A 925 -16.89 0.18 24.67
CA ASN A 925 -15.64 0.71 25.23
C ASN A 925 -15.57 0.61 26.77
N GLU A 926 -16.66 0.27 27.46
CA GLU A 926 -16.70 0.06 28.92
C GLU A 926 -16.38 -1.39 29.30
N ASP A 927 -16.87 -2.39 28.54
CA ASP A 927 -16.35 -3.77 28.59
C ASP A 927 -16.32 -4.43 27.18
N PRO A 928 -15.12 -4.51 26.54
CA PRO A 928 -14.95 -5.21 25.27
C PRO A 928 -14.91 -6.75 25.38
N GLU A 929 -14.68 -7.33 26.56
CA GLU A 929 -14.61 -8.78 26.74
C GLU A 929 -16.01 -9.37 26.89
N GLU A 930 -16.87 -8.79 27.74
CA GLU A 930 -18.28 -9.18 27.87
C GLU A 930 -19.01 -9.06 26.52
N PHE A 931 -18.72 -8.02 25.73
CA PHE A 931 -19.29 -7.86 24.40
C PHE A 931 -18.94 -9.03 23.46
N ILE A 932 -17.68 -9.46 23.43
CA ILE A 932 -17.22 -10.56 22.56
C ILE A 932 -17.71 -11.92 23.06
N GLU A 933 -17.83 -12.15 24.37
CA GLU A 933 -18.38 -13.39 24.92
C GLU A 933 -19.89 -13.53 24.67
N ASN A 934 -20.65 -12.44 24.74
CA ASN A 934 -22.10 -12.41 24.44
C ASN A 934 -22.43 -12.44 22.91
N GLY A 935 -21.52 -12.96 22.08
CA GLY A 935 -21.72 -13.11 20.63
C GLY A 935 -21.48 -11.85 19.80
N GLY A 936 -20.92 -10.79 20.38
CA GLY A 936 -20.53 -9.55 19.69
C GLY A 936 -21.68 -8.93 18.92
N TRP A 937 -21.46 -8.68 17.62
CA TRP A 937 -22.44 -8.07 16.72
C TRP A 937 -23.67 -8.94 16.39
N GLY A 938 -23.81 -10.12 17.01
CA GLY A 938 -24.96 -11.01 16.79
C GLY A 938 -26.33 -10.41 17.13
N PHE A 939 -26.39 -9.38 17.99
CA PHE A 939 -27.64 -8.65 18.30
C PHE A 939 -28.17 -7.81 17.12
N LEU A 940 -27.38 -7.63 16.05
CA LEU A 940 -27.80 -6.95 14.82
C LEU A 940 -28.38 -7.90 13.76
N ASP A 941 -28.32 -9.23 13.96
CA ASP A 941 -28.92 -10.19 13.04
C ASP A 941 -30.41 -10.40 13.40
N PRO A 942 -31.37 -10.21 12.46
CA PRO A 942 -32.81 -10.34 12.76
C PRO A 942 -33.22 -11.78 13.15
N ASP A 943 -32.46 -12.77 12.70
CA ASP A 943 -32.63 -14.19 13.08
C ASP A 943 -32.42 -14.42 14.60
N SER A 944 -31.78 -13.50 15.34
CA SER A 944 -31.61 -13.60 16.81
C SER A 944 -32.90 -13.33 17.60
N SER A 945 -33.86 -12.65 16.98
CA SER A 945 -35.23 -12.45 17.49
C SER A 945 -36.26 -13.40 16.84
N GLY A 946 -35.80 -14.42 16.11
CA GLY A 946 -36.62 -15.36 15.35
C GLY A 946 -36.90 -16.69 16.06
N GLY A 947 -37.27 -16.65 17.34
CA GLY A 947 -37.79 -17.83 18.05
C GLY A 947 -39.26 -18.09 17.72
N GLU A 948 -39.65 -19.35 17.54
CA GLU A 948 -41.05 -19.75 17.43
C GLU A 948 -41.72 -19.74 18.81
N ASP A 949 -42.79 -18.95 18.98
CA ASP A 949 -43.78 -19.14 20.04
C ASP A 949 -45.19 -18.91 19.43
N GLU A 950 -46.15 -19.75 19.82
CA GLU A 950 -47.51 -19.79 19.24
C GLU A 950 -48.46 -18.78 19.94
N ASP A 951 -49.53 -18.37 19.24
CA ASP A 951 -50.59 -17.50 19.78
C ASP A 951 -51.14 -18.02 21.12
N SER A 952 -50.78 -17.38 22.23
CA SER A 952 -51.43 -17.54 23.53
C SER A 952 -51.51 -16.21 24.29
N ASP A 953 -52.73 -15.77 24.59
CA ASP A 953 -53.01 -14.58 25.39
C ASP A 953 -52.61 -14.82 26.86
N ASP A 954 -51.46 -14.29 27.29
CA ASP A 954 -51.19 -13.90 28.69
C ASP A 954 -49.95 -12.97 28.73
N GLU A 955 -50.16 -11.65 28.93
CA GLU A 955 -49.06 -10.71 29.20
C GLU A 955 -48.42 -11.02 30.56
N PRO A 956 -47.09 -11.11 30.62
CA PRO A 956 -46.41 -10.15 31.49
C PRO A 956 -45.11 -9.58 30.90
N GLU A 957 -44.86 -8.30 31.18
CA GLU A 957 -43.62 -7.61 30.83
C GLU A 957 -42.39 -8.25 31.51
N SER A 958 -41.27 -8.30 30.77
CA SER A 958 -39.94 -8.49 31.35
C SER A 958 -38.93 -7.45 30.82
N VAL A 959 -39.40 -6.21 30.68
CA VAL A 959 -38.51 -5.05 30.54
C VAL A 959 -37.68 -4.93 31.83
N TYR A 960 -36.36 -4.97 31.70
CA TYR A 960 -35.44 -5.07 32.84
C TYR A 960 -35.28 -3.71 33.57
N GLU A 961 -36.18 -3.41 34.50
CA GLU A 961 -36.02 -2.29 35.44
C GLU A 961 -35.25 -2.69 36.72
N PRO A 962 -34.22 -1.94 37.14
CA PRO A 962 -33.57 -2.11 38.43
C PRO A 962 -34.30 -1.35 39.55
N SER A 963 -35.17 -2.04 40.29
CA SER A 963 -35.74 -1.54 41.56
C SER A 963 -34.86 -1.91 42.77
N GLY A 964 -34.78 -1.10 43.83
CA GLY A 964 -35.33 0.24 44.06
C GLY A 964 -35.18 0.72 45.53
N SER A 965 -35.79 1.86 45.85
CA SER A 965 -35.84 2.56 47.17
C SER A 965 -34.55 3.26 47.65
N ALA A 966 -34.57 4.45 48.27
CA ALA A 966 -35.67 5.38 48.63
C ALA A 966 -35.22 6.85 48.37
N GLU A 967 -36.02 7.94 48.47
CA GLU A 967 -37.30 8.19 49.16
C GLU A 967 -38.00 9.46 48.58
N GLU A 968 -39.34 9.47 48.51
CA GLU A 968 -40.36 10.57 48.62
C GLU A 968 -40.17 11.97 47.91
N GLU A 969 -41.07 12.41 47.00
CA GLU A 969 -42.25 13.34 47.17
C GLU A 969 -41.89 14.86 47.26
N GLU A 970 -42.69 15.91 46.96
CA GLU A 970 -44.05 16.24 46.38
C GLU A 970 -43.97 17.74 45.91
N SER A 971 -44.84 18.44 45.13
CA SER A 971 -45.99 18.13 44.24
C SER A 971 -46.48 19.39 43.47
N SER A 972 -47.29 19.22 42.40
CA SER A 972 -48.23 20.21 41.79
C SER A 972 -47.65 21.52 41.17
N GLN A 973 -48.30 22.27 40.26
CA GLN A 973 -49.57 22.11 39.52
C GLN A 973 -49.49 22.80 38.13
N GLU A 974 -50.44 22.53 37.23
CA GLU A 974 -50.50 22.96 35.83
C GLU A 974 -51.12 24.36 35.60
N GLU A 975 -50.70 25.08 34.54
CA GLU A 975 -51.63 25.75 33.60
C GLU A 975 -50.98 26.01 32.22
N TYR A 976 -51.76 26.43 31.22
CA TYR A 976 -51.59 26.00 29.82
C TYR A 976 -51.44 27.14 28.79
N SER A 977 -50.45 27.06 27.89
CA SER A 977 -50.50 27.64 26.53
C SER A 977 -49.46 26.99 25.59
N SER A 978 -49.73 27.02 24.29
CA SER A 978 -48.93 26.40 23.23
C SER A 978 -48.12 27.43 22.44
N GLU A 979 -46.80 27.32 22.45
CA GLU A 979 -45.91 27.97 21.46
C GLU A 979 -44.83 26.99 20.97
N THR A 980 -44.41 27.11 19.71
CA THR A 980 -43.53 26.16 19.01
C THR A 980 -42.05 26.40 19.29
N GLU A 981 -41.33 25.39 19.79
CA GLU A 981 -39.86 25.41 19.81
C GLU A 981 -39.27 25.01 18.44
N THR A 982 -38.88 26.02 17.66
CA THR A 982 -37.90 25.86 16.58
C THR A 982 -36.50 25.91 17.15
N SER A 983 -35.71 24.84 16.95
CA SER A 983 -34.32 24.78 17.36
C SER A 983 -33.42 25.65 16.45
N GLU A 984 -33.24 26.92 16.80
CA GLU A 984 -32.28 27.80 16.10
C GLU A 984 -30.84 27.55 16.58
N ASP A 985 -29.96 27.29 15.62
CA ASP A 985 -28.55 26.94 15.84
C ASP A 985 -27.74 28.15 16.36
N GLY A 986 -26.85 27.90 17.32
CA GLY A 986 -26.14 28.93 18.08
C GLY A 986 -25.00 29.56 17.28
N SER A 987 -25.33 30.51 16.40
CA SER A 987 -24.34 31.26 15.59
C SER A 987 -23.19 31.86 16.43
N GLU A 988 -21.99 31.27 16.32
CA GLU A 988 -20.80 31.78 17.00
C GLU A 988 -20.14 32.90 16.18
N PHE A 989 -20.31 34.12 16.67
CA PHE A 989 -19.88 35.38 16.05
C PHE A 989 -18.40 35.68 16.39
N ASP A 990 -17.48 35.43 15.46
CA ASP A 990 -16.05 35.71 15.65
C ASP A 990 -15.68 37.08 15.04
N GLU A 991 -15.75 38.10 15.87
CA GLU A 991 -15.37 39.49 15.55
C GLU A 991 -13.88 39.69 15.81
N ASP A 992 -13.08 39.83 14.73
CA ASP A 992 -11.66 40.24 14.80
C ASP A 992 -11.52 41.73 14.48
N MET A 993 -10.68 42.42 15.26
CA MET A 993 -10.52 43.88 15.25
C MET A 993 -9.05 44.24 15.07
N GLY A 994 -8.64 44.37 13.81
CA GLY A 994 -7.30 44.82 13.40
C GLY A 994 -7.39 46.00 12.44
N SER A 995 -7.08 47.20 12.94
CA SER A 995 -7.21 48.45 12.19
C SER A 995 -5.92 48.83 11.44
N GLU A 996 -6.03 49.10 10.14
CA GLU A 996 -5.13 50.01 9.41
C GLU A 996 -5.98 51.04 8.67
N GLU A 997 -5.54 52.30 8.65
CA GLU A 997 -6.32 53.43 8.14
C GLU A 997 -6.04 53.68 6.66
N GLU A 998 -7.02 53.44 5.78
CA GLU A 998 -7.09 54.13 4.48
C GLU A 998 -8.55 54.49 4.16
N SER A 999 -8.84 55.79 4.06
CA SER A 999 -10.20 56.31 3.93
C SER A 999 -10.75 56.13 2.52
N GLY A 1000 -11.48 55.04 2.28
CA GLY A 1000 -12.21 54.82 1.04
C GLY A 1000 -13.19 55.97 0.73
N LYS A 1001 -13.27 56.36 -0.55
CA LYS A 1001 -14.27 57.32 -1.06
C LYS A 1001 -15.69 56.78 -0.90
N ASP A 1002 -16.65 57.66 -0.67
CA ASP A 1002 -18.07 57.29 -0.60
C ASP A 1002 -18.61 56.95 -2.01
N TRP A 1003 -19.67 56.13 -2.07
CA TRP A 1003 -20.21 55.57 -3.31
C TRP A 1003 -20.65 56.63 -4.31
N SER A 1004 -21.14 57.78 -3.84
CA SER A 1004 -21.50 58.91 -4.69
C SER A 1004 -20.30 59.57 -5.40
N GLU A 1005 -19.10 59.54 -4.82
CA GLU A 1005 -17.90 60.01 -5.55
C GLU A 1005 -17.48 59.00 -6.62
N LEU A 1006 -17.54 57.70 -6.34
CA LEU A 1006 -17.20 56.66 -7.32
C LEU A 1006 -18.20 56.60 -8.49
N GLU A 1007 -19.49 56.80 -8.22
CA GLU A 1007 -20.53 56.87 -9.26
C GLU A 1007 -20.38 58.14 -10.11
N GLU A 1008 -20.02 59.30 -9.52
CA GLU A 1008 -19.70 60.50 -10.30
C GLU A 1008 -18.39 60.35 -11.08
N GLU A 1009 -17.36 59.72 -10.53
CA GLU A 1009 -16.06 59.48 -11.19
C GLU A 1009 -16.23 58.53 -12.39
N ALA A 1010 -17.05 57.49 -12.27
CA ALA A 1010 -17.45 56.63 -13.39
C ALA A 1010 -18.28 57.39 -14.46
N ALA A 1011 -19.30 58.16 -14.04
CA ALA A 1011 -20.11 58.96 -14.95
C ALA A 1011 -19.32 60.08 -15.65
N ARG A 1012 -18.22 60.54 -15.05
CA ARG A 1012 -17.27 61.49 -15.62
C ARG A 1012 -16.37 60.81 -16.66
N ALA A 1013 -15.85 59.62 -16.38
CA ALA A 1013 -15.03 58.84 -17.31
C ALA A 1013 -15.79 58.44 -18.60
N ASP A 1014 -17.05 58.03 -18.50
CA ASP A 1014 -17.89 57.74 -19.67
C ASP A 1014 -18.24 59.01 -20.47
N ARG A 1015 -18.25 60.18 -19.81
CA ARG A 1015 -18.36 61.48 -20.49
C ARG A 1015 -17.09 61.84 -21.25
N GLU A 1016 -15.91 61.56 -20.71
CA GLU A 1016 -14.62 61.85 -21.34
C GLU A 1016 -14.30 60.91 -22.51
N LYS A 1017 -14.83 59.68 -22.51
CA LYS A 1017 -14.78 58.78 -23.69
C LYS A 1017 -15.65 59.25 -24.87
N GLY A 1018 -16.58 60.19 -24.66
CA GLY A 1018 -17.53 60.67 -25.66
C GLY A 1018 -17.01 61.79 -26.57
N GLY A 1019 -15.76 61.72 -27.07
CA GLY A 1019 -15.10 62.86 -27.72
C GLY A 1019 -14.38 62.60 -29.04
N VAL A 1020 -15.02 63.00 -30.16
CA VAL A 1020 -14.41 63.29 -31.49
C VAL A 1020 -13.93 62.01 -32.25
N GLU A 1021 -14.13 61.80 -33.55
CA GLU A 1021 -14.39 62.70 -34.69
C GLU A 1021 -15.39 62.10 -35.72
N GLU A 1022 -16.37 62.88 -36.21
CA GLU A 1022 -17.20 62.54 -37.38
C GLU A 1022 -17.01 63.59 -38.50
N THR A 1023 -16.83 63.16 -39.77
CA THR A 1023 -17.18 63.90 -41.03
C THR A 1023 -16.69 63.13 -42.27
N PRO A 1024 -17.22 63.35 -43.51
CA PRO A 1024 -18.64 63.44 -43.85
C PRO A 1024 -19.06 62.78 -45.22
N THR A 1025 -20.37 62.63 -45.42
CA THR A 1025 -21.07 62.30 -46.70
C THR A 1025 -21.05 60.81 -47.13
N LYS A 1026 -22.02 60.23 -47.89
CA LYS A 1026 -22.94 60.78 -48.92
C LYS A 1026 -24.32 60.05 -48.97
N LYS A 1027 -25.32 60.69 -49.59
CA LYS A 1027 -26.76 60.31 -49.63
C LYS A 1027 -27.11 59.10 -50.53
N ARG A 1028 -28.16 58.30 -50.19
CA ARG A 1028 -29.24 57.89 -51.15
C ARG A 1028 -30.52 57.20 -50.60
N LYS A 1029 -31.66 57.91 -50.71
CA LYS A 1029 -33.08 57.55 -51.03
C LYS A 1029 -33.89 56.39 -50.36
N LYS A 1030 -35.20 56.67 -50.19
CA LYS A 1030 -36.35 55.78 -49.83
C LYS A 1030 -36.96 55.04 -51.06
N PRO A 1031 -37.89 54.08 -50.85
CA PRO A 1031 -39.36 54.33 -50.97
C PRO A 1031 -40.11 54.09 -49.63
N SER A 1032 -41.13 54.85 -49.18
CA SER A 1032 -42.57 54.93 -49.58
C SER A 1032 -43.31 53.57 -49.49
N ASN A 1033 -44.42 53.38 -48.75
CA ASN A 1033 -45.40 54.30 -48.12
C ASN A 1033 -45.59 53.94 -46.60
N ASN A 1034 -46.65 54.24 -45.82
CA ASN A 1034 -48.01 54.77 -46.06
C ASN A 1034 -48.60 55.54 -44.83
N LYS A 1035 -49.92 55.79 -44.84
CA LYS A 1035 -50.80 56.43 -43.83
C LYS A 1035 -51.03 55.52 -42.59
N HIS A 1036 -51.59 55.95 -41.44
CA HIS A 1036 -52.61 56.99 -41.18
C HIS A 1036 -52.38 57.83 -39.90
N ASP A 1037 -53.44 58.48 -39.40
CA ASP A 1037 -53.44 59.78 -38.71
C ASP A 1037 -52.95 59.91 -37.26
N SER A 1038 -52.70 61.18 -36.92
CA SER A 1038 -52.39 61.78 -35.62
C SER A 1038 -53.70 62.28 -34.92
N PRO A 1039 -53.75 63.17 -33.89
CA PRO A 1039 -52.68 63.87 -33.14
C PRO A 1039 -52.91 64.11 -31.61
N ARG A 1040 -51.94 64.79 -30.96
CA ARG A 1040 -52.09 65.70 -29.79
C ARG A 1040 -52.41 65.08 -28.39
N SER A 1041 -51.98 65.65 -27.25
CA SER A 1041 -51.05 66.78 -27.01
C SER A 1041 -50.55 66.95 -25.56
N LYS A 1042 -49.40 67.66 -25.44
CA LYS A 1042 -49.06 68.70 -24.43
C LYS A 1042 -48.88 68.35 -22.93
N LYS A 1043 -47.64 68.67 -22.50
CA LYS A 1043 -47.25 69.60 -21.40
C LYS A 1043 -47.02 69.09 -19.95
N ARG A 1044 -45.79 69.41 -19.52
CA ARG A 1044 -45.35 70.01 -18.24
C ARG A 1044 -45.39 69.16 -16.95
N LYS A 1045 -44.18 69.07 -16.37
CA LYS A 1045 -43.83 69.42 -14.97
C LYS A 1045 -44.89 69.13 -13.89
N ARG A 1046 -44.46 68.35 -12.91
CA ARG A 1046 -43.93 69.04 -11.72
C ARG A 1046 -42.42 68.88 -11.67
#